data_AF-A0A834JAV2-F1
#
_entry.id   AF-A0A834JAV2-F1
#
_cell.length_a   1.000
_cell.length_b   1.000
_cell.length_c   1.000
_cell.angle_alpha   90.00
_cell.angle_beta   90.00
_cell.angle_gamma   90.00
#
_symmetry.space_group_name_H-M   'P 1'
#
loop_
_entity.id
_entity.type
_entity.pdbx_description
1 polymer ?
#
loop_
_entity_poly.entity_id
_entity_poly.type
_entity_poly.pdbx_seq_one_letter_code
_entity_poly.pdbx_strand_id
1 'polypeptide(L)'
;MNFAFPTLIASIIYVLSPKSAQTPVDGQTIENKPTRKGTVINPRPVNIFVINDEANGIANASVEAALKTLRDKYQGHLGQVYSVQANGSDPQDSLHRICDAWEKAIGRGADTAPDFVLSTAIAGWSVEASNSFSSALGLPTLSAQFGQEEDLRYWSNLDYEKRSYLVQVMPPADLVPGIIRKLAIYLKITNAAILFDRNFDMSYKYDSLLLNVPTRHVINVIAQTVDDMKEQLSRMRDLDVVNYFILGEGKTIDMVLKTAEALNFTGHKYGWFALTMEKDIWPNCNCKNISLLFIKPELRDTEDTTSADDSLEAVLPSPFLSSAFYYDMTLLGVESMKSAIEREEWPLLPSHIGCDDYNGNNTPSRNFDFFEKLRATSKNMTPTYAAFKWGKKNGEHGADFRMSINLVYIEKEILTSAENIGSWSAGVDSPLEVINDIIANSTAVTSYRVVTVIHPPFVMYKEETGEWYGFCIDLLNEIRQTVEFEYDIRAIDNYGEMSENGSWNGMIKELMEKRADIALGTLWVMAEREKVVDFTVPYYDLVGLTIMMLKPKTQTSLFKFLTVLENEVWFCILAAYFFTSFLMWVFDRWSPYSYQNNREKYKDDEEKREFNLKECLWFCMTSLTPQGGGEAPKNLSGRLVAATWWLFGFIIIASYTANLAAFLTVSRLDTPIESLDDLSKQYKIQYAPVKNSAAYIYFERMAHIEARFYEIWKDMSLNDSLSEVERAKLAVWEYPVSDKYTKMFQAMKEANFPANVEEAIRRVLRLDSNNEFAYIEDASTIKYLAMTNCDVMQVGEEFSRKPYAIAVQQGSPLKEQFNNAILILLNKRKLEKLKDKWWKRNPERKDCGKEDEQSDGISIHNIGGVFVVIFVGIAFACLTLAFEYWWYRYRPKIVKASRQIASTPNGKAGKAVRPIRFNLQPAPTHGFQATRFKSRF
;
A
#
# COMPACT_ATOMS: atom_id res chain seq x y z
N MET A 1 17.33 -57.13 -9.19
CA MET A 1 16.76 -57.08 -7.83
C MET A 1 15.50 -56.22 -7.94
N ASN A 2 14.27 -56.65 -8.28
CA ASN A 2 13.50 -57.89 -8.12
C ASN A 2 13.47 -58.48 -6.72
N PHE A 3 12.28 -58.44 -6.09
CA PHE A 3 11.47 -59.55 -5.52
C PHE A 3 10.35 -58.88 -4.69
N ALA A 4 9.04 -58.94 -4.98
CA ALA A 4 8.09 -60.01 -5.30
C ALA A 4 7.79 -60.99 -4.12
N PHE A 5 6.56 -60.89 -3.59
CA PHE A 5 5.60 -61.89 -3.03
C PHE A 5 6.12 -63.19 -2.36
N PRO A 6 5.45 -63.75 -1.31
CA PRO A 6 4.20 -64.53 -1.53
C PRO A 6 3.23 -64.75 -0.32
N THR A 7 1.97 -65.13 -0.63
CA THR A 7 1.10 -66.22 -0.05
C THR A 7 -0.35 -66.05 -0.61
N LEU A 8 -0.93 -66.86 -1.53
CA LEU A 8 -1.40 -68.28 -1.49
C LEU A 8 -2.46 -68.52 -0.38
N ILE A 9 -3.69 -69.05 -0.55
CA ILE A 9 -4.48 -69.77 -1.59
C ILE A 9 -5.99 -69.68 -1.23
N ALA A 10 -6.91 -69.57 -2.20
CA ALA A 10 -8.04 -70.52 -2.44
C ALA A 10 -9.20 -69.94 -3.29
N SER A 11 -9.09 -70.15 -4.60
CA SER A 11 -10.07 -70.86 -5.45
C SER A 11 -11.49 -70.31 -5.73
N ILE A 12 -11.65 -69.95 -7.02
CA ILE A 12 -12.62 -70.51 -8.00
C ILE A 12 -13.88 -69.67 -8.37
N ILE A 13 -13.74 -68.98 -9.52
CA ILE A 13 -14.53 -69.11 -10.77
C ILE A 13 -15.93 -68.46 -10.95
N TYR A 14 -15.99 -67.68 -12.05
CA TYR A 14 -17.03 -67.27 -13.01
C TYR A 14 -18.18 -66.28 -12.66
N VAL A 15 -18.07 -65.17 -13.39
CA VAL A 15 -19.05 -64.22 -13.94
C VAL A 15 -20.25 -64.90 -14.61
N LEU A 16 -21.46 -64.38 -14.39
CA LEU A 16 -22.41 -63.89 -15.42
C LEU A 16 -23.76 -63.46 -14.82
N SER A 17 -24.28 -62.34 -15.34
CA SER A 17 -25.68 -61.89 -15.21
C SER A 17 -26.68 -62.97 -15.65
N PRO A 18 -27.94 -62.96 -15.17
CA PRO A 18 -29.01 -62.55 -16.10
C PRO A 18 -30.27 -61.89 -15.47
N LYS A 19 -31.11 -61.38 -16.38
CA LYS A 19 -32.51 -60.95 -16.22
C LYS A 19 -33.49 -62.14 -16.01
N SER A 20 -34.68 -61.77 -15.53
CA SER A 20 -36.03 -62.31 -15.77
C SER A 20 -36.55 -63.58 -15.07
N ALA A 21 -37.69 -63.35 -14.39
CA ALA A 21 -38.92 -64.16 -14.28
C ALA A 21 -38.86 -65.57 -13.67
N GLN A 22 -39.57 -65.78 -12.54
CA GLN A 22 -40.77 -66.63 -12.45
C GLN A 22 -41.21 -66.81 -10.98
N THR A 23 -42.53 -66.82 -10.80
CA THR A 23 -43.29 -67.23 -9.62
C THR A 23 -42.88 -68.60 -9.09
N PRO A 24 -43.18 -68.89 -7.82
CA PRO A 24 -44.08 -70.02 -7.59
C PRO A 24 -45.23 -69.70 -6.63
N VAL A 25 -46.39 -70.20 -7.05
CA VAL A 25 -47.55 -70.51 -6.21
C VAL A 25 -47.23 -71.80 -5.47
N ASP A 26 -47.46 -71.84 -4.16
CA ASP A 26 -48.24 -72.92 -3.54
C ASP A 26 -48.61 -72.54 -2.11
N GLY A 27 -49.91 -72.63 -1.83
CA GLY A 27 -50.53 -72.13 -0.62
C GLY A 27 -50.61 -73.17 0.49
N GLN A 28 -50.88 -72.68 1.69
CA GLN A 28 -51.61 -73.42 2.72
C GLN A 28 -52.51 -72.46 3.50
N THR A 29 -53.81 -72.58 3.17
CA THR A 29 -54.96 -72.56 4.09
C THR A 29 -54.93 -71.64 5.31
N ILE A 30 -55.66 -70.54 5.14
CA ILE A 30 -56.68 -69.97 6.05
C ILE A 30 -56.95 -70.81 7.31
N GLU A 31 -56.46 -70.34 8.47
CA GLU A 31 -57.08 -70.61 9.76
C GLU A 31 -57.77 -69.32 10.25
N ASN A 32 -59.10 -69.31 10.10
CA ASN A 32 -59.98 -68.39 10.78
C ASN A 32 -59.96 -68.67 12.30
N LYS A 33 -59.68 -67.65 13.11
CA LYS A 33 -60.12 -67.57 14.51
C LYS A 33 -60.65 -66.17 14.83
N PRO A 34 -61.60 -66.07 15.77
CA PRO A 34 -62.92 -65.54 15.46
C PRO A 34 -63.09 -64.06 15.79
N THR A 35 -63.93 -63.42 14.98
CA THR A 35 -64.59 -62.15 15.27
C THR A 35 -65.35 -62.24 16.60
N ARG A 36 -64.84 -61.55 17.64
CA ARG A 36 -65.66 -61.20 18.81
C ARG A 36 -66.53 -60.00 18.45
N LYS A 37 -67.84 -60.23 18.56
CA LYS A 37 -68.90 -59.24 18.38
C LYS A 37 -68.74 -58.06 19.34
N GLY A 38 -68.67 -56.87 18.77
CA GLY A 38 -69.30 -55.61 19.18
C GLY A 38 -69.50 -55.32 20.68
N THR A 39 -68.66 -54.42 21.18
CA THR A 39 -69.09 -53.25 21.95
C THR A 39 -68.60 -52.04 21.19
N VAL A 40 -69.51 -51.22 20.66
CA VAL A 40 -69.15 -49.90 20.10
C VAL A 40 -68.72 -49.04 21.27
N ILE A 41 -67.42 -48.80 21.40
CA ILE A 41 -66.85 -47.90 22.40
C ILE A 41 -66.62 -46.55 21.71
N ASN A 42 -67.19 -45.47 22.26
CA ASN A 42 -67.01 -44.14 21.72
C ASN A 42 -65.52 -43.73 21.81
N PRO A 43 -64.93 -43.15 20.75
CA PRO A 43 -63.52 -42.76 20.76
C PRO A 43 -63.30 -41.62 21.77
N ARG A 44 -62.48 -41.88 22.79
CA ARG A 44 -62.15 -40.90 23.84
C ARG A 44 -61.31 -39.73 23.30
N PRO A 45 -61.32 -38.56 23.96
CA PRO A 45 -60.42 -37.47 23.63
C PRO A 45 -58.96 -37.81 23.98
N VAL A 46 -58.00 -37.11 23.36
CA VAL A 46 -56.55 -37.27 23.56
C VAL A 46 -56.09 -36.46 24.77
N ASN A 47 -55.41 -37.11 25.71
CA ASN A 47 -54.75 -36.45 26.84
C ASN A 47 -53.29 -36.13 26.48
N ILE A 48 -52.78 -34.95 26.85
CA ILE A 48 -51.44 -34.48 26.43
C ILE A 48 -50.60 -34.10 27.64
N PHE A 49 -49.31 -34.43 27.58
CA PHE A 49 -48.29 -33.94 28.51
C PHE A 49 -47.32 -33.00 27.78
N VAL A 50 -47.37 -31.71 28.09
CA VAL A 50 -46.56 -30.66 27.46
C VAL A 50 -45.37 -30.32 28.34
N ILE A 51 -44.16 -30.42 27.78
CA ILE A 51 -42.92 -29.98 28.41
C ILE A 51 -42.42 -28.76 27.64
N ASN A 52 -42.27 -27.63 28.32
CA ASN A 52 -41.75 -26.39 27.73
C ASN A 52 -40.62 -25.82 28.58
N ASP A 53 -39.75 -25.03 27.96
CA ASP A 53 -38.72 -24.28 28.68
C ASP A 53 -39.26 -22.96 29.22
N GLU A 54 -38.85 -22.57 30.43
CA GLU A 54 -39.17 -21.26 31.00
C GLU A 54 -38.72 -20.10 30.10
N ALA A 55 -37.65 -20.28 29.34
CA ALA A 55 -37.13 -19.29 28.39
C ALA A 55 -37.92 -19.24 27.06
N ASN A 56 -38.67 -20.29 26.71
CA ASN A 56 -39.39 -20.40 25.44
C ASN A 56 -40.84 -19.89 25.57
N GLY A 57 -40.98 -18.57 25.74
CA GLY A 57 -42.28 -17.91 25.81
C GLY A 57 -43.09 -17.99 24.51
N ILE A 58 -42.41 -18.07 23.36
CA ILE A 58 -43.02 -18.18 22.03
C ILE A 58 -43.77 -19.51 21.90
N ALA A 59 -43.10 -20.63 22.24
CA ALA A 59 -43.77 -21.93 22.21
C ALA A 59 -44.92 -22.00 23.21
N ASN A 60 -44.78 -21.44 24.43
CA ASN A 60 -45.86 -21.49 25.42
C ASN A 60 -47.15 -20.85 24.89
N ALA A 61 -47.04 -19.61 24.38
CA ALA A 61 -48.19 -18.87 23.86
C ALA A 61 -48.78 -19.54 22.62
N SER A 62 -47.95 -20.06 21.71
CA SER A 62 -48.41 -20.80 20.52
C SER A 62 -49.11 -22.11 20.85
N VAL A 63 -48.58 -22.89 21.80
CA VAL A 63 -49.18 -24.15 22.25
C VAL A 63 -50.51 -23.86 22.95
N GLU A 64 -50.57 -22.85 23.83
CA GLU A 64 -51.82 -22.42 24.47
C GLU A 64 -52.88 -22.00 23.44
N ALA A 65 -52.49 -21.24 22.41
CA ALA A 65 -53.37 -20.87 21.31
C ALA A 65 -53.89 -22.10 20.55
N ALA A 66 -53.01 -23.06 20.22
CA ALA A 66 -53.40 -24.30 19.55
C ALA A 66 -54.37 -25.15 20.39
N LEU A 67 -54.08 -25.30 21.69
CA LEU A 67 -54.96 -26.01 22.62
C LEU A 67 -56.33 -25.36 22.74
N LYS A 68 -56.39 -24.03 22.72
CA LYS A 68 -57.65 -23.28 22.70
C LYS A 68 -58.43 -23.56 21.41
N THR A 69 -57.77 -23.49 20.24
CA THR A 69 -58.40 -23.82 18.95
C THR A 69 -58.93 -25.26 18.93
N LEU A 70 -58.18 -26.22 19.47
CA LEU A 70 -58.62 -27.62 19.57
C LEU A 70 -59.87 -27.79 20.43
N ARG A 71 -60.02 -27.01 21.51
CA ARG A 71 -61.24 -27.02 22.35
C ARG A 71 -62.43 -26.40 21.64
N ASP A 72 -62.21 -25.29 20.95
CA ASP A 72 -63.28 -24.48 20.37
C ASP A 72 -63.78 -25.06 19.04
N LYS A 73 -62.86 -25.49 18.15
CA LYS A 73 -63.15 -25.92 16.78
C LYS A 73 -63.32 -27.44 16.65
N TYR A 74 -62.59 -28.23 17.43
CA TYR A 74 -62.53 -29.69 17.33
C TYR A 74 -63.06 -30.38 18.60
N GLN A 75 -64.34 -30.14 18.89
CA GLN A 75 -64.99 -30.69 20.10
C GLN A 75 -64.80 -32.22 20.21
N GLY A 76 -64.31 -32.70 21.36
CA GLY A 76 -64.05 -34.12 21.61
C GLY A 76 -62.70 -34.66 21.12
N HIS A 77 -61.82 -33.81 20.58
CA HIS A 77 -60.46 -34.20 20.20
C HIS A 77 -59.48 -34.07 21.37
N LEU A 78 -59.62 -33.04 22.21
CA LEU A 78 -58.74 -32.75 23.33
C LEU A 78 -59.36 -33.13 24.68
N GLY A 79 -58.59 -33.82 25.51
CA GLY A 79 -58.93 -34.25 26.87
C GLY A 79 -58.21 -33.42 27.93
N GLN A 80 -57.60 -34.09 28.91
CA GLN A 80 -56.79 -33.45 29.94
C GLN A 80 -55.44 -33.00 29.38
N VAL A 81 -55.02 -31.79 29.77
CA VAL A 81 -53.72 -31.24 29.40
C VAL A 81 -52.92 -31.00 30.66
N TYR A 82 -51.71 -31.54 30.71
CA TYR A 82 -50.73 -31.30 31.76
C TYR A 82 -49.58 -30.53 31.13
N SER A 83 -49.18 -29.42 31.73
CA SER A 83 -48.02 -28.64 31.28
C SER A 83 -47.01 -28.47 32.40
N VAL A 84 -45.73 -28.58 32.07
CA VAL A 84 -44.61 -28.36 32.97
C VAL A 84 -43.59 -27.43 32.34
N GLN A 85 -43.08 -26.50 33.13
CA GLN A 85 -42.02 -25.58 32.74
C GLN A 85 -40.69 -26.10 33.29
N ALA A 86 -39.79 -26.47 32.40
CA ALA A 86 -38.44 -26.95 32.68
C ALA A 86 -37.45 -25.78 32.75
N ASN A 87 -36.48 -25.90 33.66
CA ASN A 87 -35.45 -24.90 33.88
C ASN A 87 -34.17 -25.28 33.11
N GLY A 88 -33.82 -24.48 32.09
CA GLY A 88 -32.66 -24.74 31.24
C GLY A 88 -31.29 -24.70 31.97
N SER A 89 -31.23 -24.19 33.20
CA SER A 89 -29.97 -24.06 33.96
C SER A 89 -29.60 -25.30 34.77
N ASP A 90 -30.59 -26.08 35.21
CA ASP A 90 -30.38 -27.22 36.11
C ASP A 90 -31.14 -28.48 35.63
N PRO A 91 -30.42 -29.55 35.24
CA PRO A 91 -31.05 -30.79 34.77
C PRO A 91 -31.81 -31.53 35.88
N GLN A 92 -31.37 -31.44 37.14
CA GLN A 92 -32.01 -32.17 38.25
C GLN A 92 -33.34 -31.52 38.66
N ASP A 93 -33.37 -30.19 38.75
CA ASP A 93 -34.59 -29.42 38.99
C ASP A 93 -35.61 -29.68 37.86
N SER A 94 -35.16 -29.64 36.60
CA SER A 94 -36.02 -29.94 35.44
C SER A 94 -36.61 -31.35 35.50
N LEU A 95 -35.79 -32.35 35.77
CA LEU A 95 -36.24 -33.74 35.85
C LEU A 95 -37.22 -33.94 37.02
N HIS A 96 -36.94 -33.34 38.19
CA HIS A 96 -37.82 -33.40 39.36
C HIS A 96 -39.20 -32.79 39.07
N ARG A 97 -39.24 -31.61 38.44
CA ARG A 97 -40.51 -30.95 38.06
C ARG A 97 -41.31 -31.77 37.06
N ILE A 98 -40.64 -32.36 36.06
CA ILE A 98 -41.27 -33.23 35.07
C ILE A 98 -41.87 -34.47 35.75
N CYS A 99 -41.09 -35.14 36.61
CA CYS A 99 -41.55 -36.32 37.33
C CYS A 99 -42.68 -36.05 38.31
N ASP A 100 -42.62 -34.96 39.09
CA ASP A 100 -43.71 -34.54 39.99
C ASP A 100 -45.02 -34.29 39.24
N ALA A 101 -44.94 -33.67 38.05
CA ALA A 101 -46.10 -33.42 37.20
C ALA A 101 -46.63 -34.73 36.58
N TRP A 102 -45.73 -35.64 36.19
CA TRP A 102 -46.08 -36.95 35.64
C TRP A 102 -46.80 -37.83 36.67
N GLU A 103 -46.28 -37.94 37.89
CA GLU A 103 -46.89 -38.71 38.99
C GLU A 103 -48.31 -38.22 39.29
N LYS A 104 -48.50 -36.89 39.32
CA LYS A 104 -49.83 -36.28 39.48
C LYS A 104 -50.79 -36.59 38.32
N ALA A 105 -50.26 -36.77 37.11
CA ALA A 105 -51.06 -37.08 35.93
C ALA A 105 -51.51 -38.54 35.92
N ILE A 106 -50.63 -39.49 36.24
CA ILE A 106 -50.96 -40.92 36.26
C ILE A 106 -51.75 -41.34 37.50
N GLY A 107 -51.55 -40.66 38.65
CA GLY A 107 -52.23 -40.96 39.92
C GLY A 107 -53.75 -40.69 39.93
N ARG A 108 -54.29 -40.01 38.91
CA ARG A 108 -55.73 -39.70 38.76
C ARG A 108 -56.55 -40.81 38.07
N GLY A 109 -55.89 -41.86 37.57
CA GLY A 109 -56.51 -43.00 36.90
C GLY A 109 -56.19 -43.09 35.40
N ALA A 110 -56.36 -44.28 34.83
CA ALA A 110 -55.99 -44.60 33.44
C ALA A 110 -56.77 -43.80 32.37
N ASP A 111 -57.99 -43.33 32.68
CA ASP A 111 -58.78 -42.46 31.79
C ASP A 111 -58.18 -41.06 31.63
N THR A 112 -57.38 -40.61 32.60
CA THR A 112 -56.77 -39.28 32.65
C THR A 112 -55.27 -39.28 32.35
N ALA A 113 -54.71 -40.46 32.06
CA ALA A 113 -53.30 -40.63 31.75
C ALA A 113 -52.98 -39.96 30.38
N PRO A 114 -51.83 -39.27 30.25
CA PRO A 114 -51.42 -38.67 28.98
C PRO A 114 -51.10 -39.72 27.89
N ASP A 115 -51.54 -39.48 26.67
CA ASP A 115 -51.33 -40.37 25.52
C ASP A 115 -49.99 -40.17 24.84
N PHE A 116 -49.54 -38.92 24.76
CA PHE A 116 -48.24 -38.57 24.22
C PHE A 116 -47.66 -37.33 24.91
N VAL A 117 -46.36 -37.18 24.76
CA VAL A 117 -45.59 -36.03 25.25
C VAL A 117 -45.31 -35.08 24.09
N LEU A 118 -45.67 -33.81 24.25
CA LEU A 118 -45.26 -32.72 23.36
C LEU A 118 -44.13 -31.96 24.05
N SER A 119 -42.91 -32.07 23.53
CA SER A 119 -41.76 -31.34 24.05
C SER A 119 -41.42 -30.16 23.16
N THR A 120 -41.36 -28.97 23.74
CA THR A 120 -41.01 -27.70 23.10
C THR A 120 -39.73 -27.09 23.67
N ALA A 121 -38.99 -27.90 24.43
CA ALA A 121 -37.67 -27.53 24.95
C ALA A 121 -36.70 -27.27 23.78
N ILE A 122 -35.90 -26.21 23.91
CA ILE A 122 -35.05 -25.67 22.83
C ILE A 122 -33.73 -26.44 22.75
N ALA A 123 -32.86 -26.25 23.74
CA ALA A 123 -31.52 -26.82 23.83
C ALA A 123 -31.05 -26.81 25.30
N GLY A 124 -29.96 -27.53 25.59
CA GLY A 124 -29.36 -27.58 26.93
C GLY A 124 -29.99 -28.63 27.84
N TRP A 125 -30.00 -28.36 29.16
CA TRP A 125 -30.31 -29.36 30.18
C TRP A 125 -31.78 -29.77 30.25
N SER A 126 -32.69 -28.88 29.86
CA SER A 126 -34.13 -29.18 29.83
C SER A 126 -34.49 -30.19 28.75
N VAL A 127 -33.87 -30.08 27.57
CA VAL A 127 -33.96 -31.07 26.49
C VAL A 127 -33.42 -32.42 26.94
N GLU A 128 -32.27 -32.43 27.60
CA GLU A 128 -31.68 -33.67 28.13
C GLU A 128 -32.59 -34.36 29.15
N ALA A 129 -33.16 -33.60 30.09
CA ALA A 129 -34.12 -34.12 31.07
C ALA A 129 -35.38 -34.66 30.38
N SER A 130 -35.96 -33.90 29.44
CA SER A 130 -37.15 -34.30 28.67
C SER A 130 -36.94 -35.57 27.86
N ASN A 131 -35.79 -35.70 27.18
CA ASN A 131 -35.47 -36.84 26.34
C ASN A 131 -35.14 -38.10 27.14
N SER A 132 -34.46 -37.94 28.27
CA SER A 132 -34.16 -39.03 29.20
C SER A 132 -35.46 -39.57 29.80
N PHE A 133 -36.35 -38.68 30.27
CA PHE A 133 -37.68 -39.01 30.77
C PHE A 133 -38.53 -39.81 29.75
N SER A 134 -38.66 -39.30 28.52
CA SER A 134 -39.48 -39.98 27.49
C SER A 134 -38.91 -41.32 27.03
N SER A 135 -37.58 -41.42 26.92
CA SER A 135 -36.88 -42.65 26.52
C SER A 135 -36.91 -43.73 27.61
N ALA A 136 -36.84 -43.33 28.89
CA ALA A 136 -36.88 -44.23 30.04
C ALA A 136 -38.29 -44.82 30.25
N LEU A 137 -39.33 -44.01 30.13
CA LEU A 137 -40.72 -44.43 30.40
C LEU A 137 -41.46 -44.96 29.15
N GLY A 138 -40.83 -44.93 27.97
CA GLY A 138 -41.40 -45.47 26.73
C GLY A 138 -42.66 -44.71 26.29
N LEU A 139 -42.57 -43.38 26.29
CA LEU A 139 -43.69 -42.48 25.99
C LEU A 139 -43.60 -41.98 24.54
N PRO A 140 -44.66 -42.10 23.72
CA PRO A 140 -44.72 -41.44 22.41
C PRO A 140 -44.46 -39.95 22.59
N THR A 141 -43.45 -39.42 21.90
CA THR A 141 -42.98 -38.06 22.11
C THR A 141 -42.76 -37.36 20.77
N LEU A 142 -43.36 -36.19 20.62
CA LEU A 142 -43.12 -35.25 19.54
C LEU A 142 -42.30 -34.07 20.10
N SER A 143 -41.05 -33.93 19.67
CA SER A 143 -40.10 -32.96 20.23
C SER A 143 -39.64 -31.92 19.21
N ALA A 144 -39.67 -30.65 19.59
CA ALA A 144 -39.18 -29.51 18.80
C ALA A 144 -37.75 -29.07 19.17
N GLN A 145 -36.97 -29.99 19.76
CA GLN A 145 -35.60 -29.71 20.16
C GLN A 145 -34.70 -29.37 18.96
N PHE A 146 -33.71 -28.55 19.23
CA PHE A 146 -32.71 -28.11 18.28
C PHE A 146 -31.60 -29.17 18.12
N GLY A 147 -31.02 -29.28 16.93
CA GLY A 147 -29.83 -30.11 16.67
C GLY A 147 -30.02 -31.23 15.64
N GLN A 148 -28.88 -31.71 15.13
CA GLN A 148 -28.77 -32.80 14.16
C GLN A 148 -28.46 -34.14 14.86
N GLU A 149 -28.34 -35.25 14.10
CA GLU A 149 -28.16 -36.61 14.65
C GLU A 149 -27.04 -36.70 15.72
N GLU A 150 -25.92 -35.99 15.53
CA GLU A 150 -24.79 -35.97 16.47
C GLU A 150 -25.03 -35.11 17.73
N ASP A 151 -25.93 -34.13 17.66
CA ASP A 151 -26.28 -33.25 18.78
C ASP A 151 -27.29 -33.93 19.74
N LEU A 152 -28.03 -34.92 19.26
CA LEU A 152 -29.10 -35.62 19.98
C LEU A 152 -28.57 -36.70 20.94
N ARG A 153 -27.93 -36.34 22.06
CA ARG A 153 -27.28 -37.30 22.99
C ARG A 153 -28.11 -38.55 23.33
N TYR A 154 -29.29 -38.39 23.94
CA TYR A 154 -30.16 -39.51 24.36
C TYR A 154 -30.95 -40.16 23.22
N TRP A 155 -31.03 -39.48 22.05
CA TRP A 155 -31.86 -39.90 20.91
C TRP A 155 -31.04 -40.25 19.65
N SER A 156 -29.71 -40.22 19.71
CA SER A 156 -28.79 -40.52 18.61
C SER A 156 -28.79 -42.02 18.26
N ASN A 157 -28.73 -42.88 19.27
CA ASN A 157 -28.66 -44.33 19.13
C ASN A 157 -29.92 -45.04 19.68
N LEU A 158 -31.09 -44.65 19.16
CA LEU A 158 -32.35 -45.29 19.52
C LEU A 158 -32.50 -46.67 18.83
N ASP A 159 -33.13 -47.62 19.53
CA ASP A 159 -33.57 -48.90 18.96
C ASP A 159 -34.67 -48.71 17.91
N TYR A 160 -34.89 -49.70 17.05
CA TYR A 160 -35.91 -49.62 15.98
C TYR A 160 -37.31 -49.27 16.52
N GLU A 161 -37.70 -49.86 17.65
CA GLU A 161 -38.98 -49.54 18.30
C GLU A 161 -38.98 -48.12 18.87
N LYS A 162 -37.91 -47.68 19.54
CA LYS A 162 -37.85 -46.31 20.10
C LYS A 162 -37.89 -45.23 19.02
N ARG A 163 -37.31 -45.50 17.84
CA ARG A 163 -37.35 -44.59 16.67
C ARG A 163 -38.75 -44.39 16.11
N SER A 164 -39.67 -45.35 16.29
CA SER A 164 -41.02 -45.26 15.74
C SER A 164 -41.92 -44.30 16.56
N TYR A 165 -41.56 -44.01 17.82
CA TYR A 165 -42.39 -43.17 18.69
C TYR A 165 -41.69 -41.97 19.34
N LEU A 166 -40.36 -41.89 19.30
CA LEU A 166 -39.59 -40.71 19.73
C LEU A 166 -39.18 -39.90 18.49
N VAL A 167 -39.97 -38.89 18.16
CA VAL A 167 -39.83 -38.13 16.91
C VAL A 167 -39.39 -36.71 17.21
N GLN A 168 -38.27 -36.30 16.63
CA GLN A 168 -37.77 -34.93 16.69
C GLN A 168 -38.11 -34.20 15.40
N VAL A 169 -38.46 -32.91 15.47
CA VAL A 169 -38.69 -32.05 14.30
C VAL A 169 -37.97 -30.73 14.54
N MET A 170 -36.98 -30.40 13.70
CA MET A 170 -36.24 -29.14 13.81
C MET A 170 -37.15 -27.93 13.54
N PRO A 171 -37.25 -26.98 14.48
CA PRO A 171 -38.02 -25.75 14.29
C PRO A 171 -37.29 -24.77 13.36
N PRO A 172 -37.99 -23.75 12.83
CA PRO A 172 -37.39 -22.74 11.97
C PRO A 172 -36.19 -22.01 12.59
N ALA A 173 -36.23 -21.71 13.89
CA ALA A 173 -35.14 -21.05 14.61
C ALA A 173 -33.81 -21.83 14.58
N ASP A 174 -33.88 -23.16 14.49
CA ASP A 174 -32.69 -24.00 14.27
C ASP A 174 -32.28 -23.96 12.78
N LEU A 175 -33.21 -24.10 11.84
CA LEU A 175 -32.86 -24.20 10.42
C LEU A 175 -32.30 -22.90 9.80
N VAL A 176 -32.83 -21.73 10.18
CA VAL A 176 -32.46 -20.43 9.60
C VAL A 176 -30.94 -20.14 9.62
N PRO A 177 -30.20 -20.33 10.74
CA PRO A 177 -28.74 -20.19 10.76
C PRO A 177 -27.99 -20.96 9.66
N GLY A 178 -28.56 -22.06 9.15
CA GLY A 178 -27.95 -22.86 8.06
C GLY A 178 -27.67 -22.08 6.78
N ILE A 179 -28.44 -21.02 6.49
CA ILE A 179 -28.20 -20.17 5.30
C ILE A 179 -26.86 -19.43 5.37
N ILE A 180 -26.36 -19.13 6.58
CA ILE A 180 -25.07 -18.44 6.78
C ILE A 180 -23.93 -19.26 6.17
N ARG A 181 -23.97 -20.58 6.35
CA ARG A 181 -23.00 -21.50 5.74
C ARG A 181 -23.02 -21.40 4.22
N LYS A 182 -24.22 -21.39 3.61
CA LYS A 182 -24.39 -21.31 2.16
C LYS A 182 -23.93 -19.96 1.62
N LEU A 183 -24.25 -18.87 2.32
CA LEU A 183 -23.78 -17.52 1.97
C LEU A 183 -22.26 -17.41 2.10
N ALA A 184 -21.67 -17.92 3.17
CA ALA A 184 -20.22 -17.89 3.37
C ALA A 184 -19.47 -18.63 2.25
N ILE A 185 -19.97 -19.79 1.82
CA ILE A 185 -19.39 -20.56 0.71
C ILE A 185 -19.59 -19.83 -0.62
N TYR A 186 -20.82 -19.38 -0.91
CA TYR A 186 -21.16 -18.74 -2.18
C TYR A 186 -20.41 -17.41 -2.38
N LEU A 187 -20.34 -16.60 -1.32
CA LEU A 187 -19.70 -15.29 -1.32
C LEU A 187 -18.20 -15.32 -0.97
N LYS A 188 -17.62 -16.50 -0.70
CA LYS A 188 -16.21 -16.68 -0.32
C LYS A 188 -15.79 -15.81 0.88
N ILE A 189 -16.65 -15.75 1.90
CA ILE A 189 -16.41 -14.94 3.10
C ILE A 189 -15.26 -15.55 3.92
N THR A 190 -14.22 -14.76 4.19
CA THR A 190 -13.01 -15.22 4.93
C THR A 190 -13.09 -14.95 6.44
N ASN A 191 -13.82 -13.91 6.84
CA ASN A 191 -14.06 -13.53 8.24
C ASN A 191 -15.53 -13.17 8.46
N ALA A 192 -16.13 -13.59 9.57
CA ALA A 192 -17.54 -13.31 9.87
C ALA A 192 -17.80 -13.14 11.38
N ALA A 193 -18.55 -12.11 11.76
CA ALA A 193 -19.18 -12.03 13.07
C ALA A 193 -20.63 -12.46 12.96
N ILE A 194 -21.07 -13.39 13.80
CA ILE A 194 -22.45 -13.85 13.89
C ILE A 194 -23.01 -13.33 15.23
N LEU A 195 -23.99 -12.46 15.12
CA LEU A 195 -24.68 -11.79 16.20
C LEU A 195 -26.11 -12.29 16.24
N PHE A 196 -26.57 -12.82 17.36
CA PHE A 196 -27.91 -13.37 17.48
C PHE A 196 -28.67 -12.89 18.73
N ASP A 197 -29.99 -12.78 18.61
CA ASP A 197 -30.89 -12.40 19.70
C ASP A 197 -31.35 -13.61 20.55
N ARG A 198 -32.32 -13.42 21.44
CA ARG A 198 -32.84 -14.48 22.33
C ARG A 198 -33.72 -15.52 21.62
N ASN A 199 -34.16 -15.27 20.39
CA ASN A 199 -35.01 -16.18 19.62
C ASN A 199 -34.19 -17.28 18.92
N PHE A 200 -32.86 -17.15 18.91
CA PHE A 200 -31.94 -18.13 18.38
C PHE A 200 -31.06 -18.70 19.49
N ASP A 201 -30.70 -19.98 19.36
CA ASP A 201 -29.70 -20.63 20.21
C ASP A 201 -28.61 -21.25 19.32
N MET A 202 -27.37 -20.80 19.53
CA MET A 202 -26.19 -21.19 18.75
C MET A 202 -25.19 -22.05 19.56
N SER A 203 -25.54 -22.46 20.79
CA SER A 203 -24.65 -23.17 21.70
C SER A 203 -24.09 -24.48 21.13
N TYR A 204 -24.90 -25.23 20.38
CA TYR A 204 -24.51 -26.48 19.70
C TYR A 204 -24.05 -26.27 18.25
N LYS A 205 -24.16 -25.04 17.71
CA LYS A 205 -23.77 -24.70 16.33
C LYS A 205 -22.37 -24.15 16.17
N TYR A 206 -21.67 -23.93 17.28
CA TYR A 206 -20.36 -23.29 17.30
C TYR A 206 -19.35 -24.03 16.42
N ASP A 207 -19.30 -25.36 16.50
CA ASP A 207 -18.36 -26.17 15.71
C ASP A 207 -18.96 -26.69 14.40
N SER A 208 -20.26 -26.94 14.35
CA SER A 208 -20.92 -27.62 13.22
C SER A 208 -21.29 -26.69 12.06
N LEU A 209 -21.67 -25.43 12.33
CA LEU A 209 -22.22 -24.53 11.31
C LEU A 209 -21.25 -24.24 10.17
N LEU A 210 -20.02 -23.87 10.50
CA LEU A 210 -18.97 -23.52 9.54
C LEU A 210 -17.86 -24.58 9.49
N LEU A 211 -18.15 -25.82 9.91
CA LEU A 211 -17.20 -26.92 9.81
C LEU A 211 -16.75 -27.14 8.36
N ASN A 212 -15.44 -27.22 8.14
CA ASN A 212 -14.81 -27.35 6.82
C ASN A 212 -15.05 -26.16 5.86
N VAL A 213 -15.45 -25.00 6.37
CA VAL A 213 -15.54 -23.76 5.58
C VAL A 213 -14.34 -22.86 5.94
N PRO A 214 -13.62 -22.26 4.97
CA PRO A 214 -12.45 -21.42 5.23
C PRO A 214 -12.84 -20.02 5.74
N THR A 215 -13.67 -19.94 6.78
CA THR A 215 -14.20 -18.71 7.35
C THR A 215 -13.86 -18.65 8.85
N ARG A 216 -13.00 -17.71 9.23
CA ARG A 216 -12.76 -17.39 10.64
C ARG A 216 -13.98 -16.67 11.19
N HIS A 217 -14.55 -17.15 12.28
CA HIS A 217 -15.80 -16.57 12.79
C HIS A 217 -15.80 -16.35 14.29
N VAL A 218 -16.67 -15.45 14.73
CA VAL A 218 -16.98 -15.17 16.14
C VAL A 218 -18.49 -15.19 16.28
N ILE A 219 -19.01 -15.96 17.23
CA ILE A 219 -20.46 -16.07 17.49
C ILE A 219 -20.74 -15.49 18.87
N ASN A 220 -21.52 -14.41 18.94
CA ASN A 220 -21.84 -13.75 20.20
C ASN A 220 -23.33 -13.40 20.27
N VAL A 221 -23.88 -13.44 21.48
CA VAL A 221 -25.22 -12.90 21.77
C VAL A 221 -25.17 -11.38 21.61
N ILE A 222 -26.25 -10.79 21.08
CA ILE A 222 -26.39 -9.34 20.91
C ILE A 222 -26.53 -8.66 22.28
N ALA A 223 -25.75 -7.60 22.49
CA ALA A 223 -25.85 -6.77 23.67
C ALA A 223 -27.21 -6.05 23.76
N GLN A 224 -27.77 -5.93 24.97
CA GLN A 224 -29.11 -5.38 25.18
C GLN A 224 -29.14 -3.85 25.21
N THR A 225 -28.00 -3.21 25.44
CA THR A 225 -27.86 -1.75 25.49
C THR A 225 -27.01 -1.26 24.33
N VAL A 226 -27.26 -0.02 23.88
CA VAL A 226 -26.53 0.61 22.77
C VAL A 226 -25.05 0.79 23.10
N ASP A 227 -24.71 1.12 24.35
CA ASP A 227 -23.32 1.38 24.74
C ASP A 227 -22.50 0.09 24.86
N ASP A 228 -23.07 -0.99 25.40
CA ASP A 228 -22.45 -2.31 25.39
C ASP A 228 -22.27 -2.81 23.94
N MET A 229 -23.22 -2.51 23.06
CA MET A 229 -23.13 -2.85 21.64
C MET A 229 -22.00 -2.08 20.93
N LYS A 230 -21.74 -0.81 21.30
CA LYS A 230 -20.60 -0.05 20.77
C LYS A 230 -19.28 -0.70 21.16
N GLU A 231 -19.16 -1.15 22.41
CA GLU A 231 -17.96 -1.84 22.88
C GLU A 231 -17.78 -3.18 22.16
N GLN A 232 -18.86 -3.95 22.01
CA GLN A 232 -18.87 -5.23 21.31
C GLN A 232 -18.42 -5.07 19.84
N LEU A 233 -18.98 -4.12 19.09
CA LEU A 233 -18.58 -3.84 17.72
C LEU A 233 -17.14 -3.32 17.61
N SER A 234 -16.69 -2.50 18.57
CA SER A 234 -15.32 -2.00 18.60
C SER A 234 -14.31 -3.13 18.79
N ARG A 235 -14.58 -4.09 19.69
CA ARG A 235 -13.75 -5.29 19.89
C ARG A 235 -13.69 -6.17 18.63
N MET A 236 -14.81 -6.28 17.90
CA MET A 236 -14.86 -7.03 16.64
C MET A 236 -14.03 -6.38 15.52
N ARG A 237 -13.97 -5.05 15.49
CA ARG A 237 -13.07 -4.31 14.58
C ARG A 237 -11.60 -4.59 14.89
N ASP A 238 -11.23 -4.69 16.17
CA ASP A 238 -9.85 -4.99 16.57
C ASP A 238 -9.40 -6.42 16.20
N LEU A 239 -10.37 -7.31 15.94
CA LEU A 239 -10.18 -8.65 15.40
C LEU A 239 -10.18 -8.69 13.85
N ASP A 240 -10.20 -7.51 13.20
CA ASP A 240 -10.25 -7.33 11.75
C ASP A 240 -11.47 -8.00 11.09
N VAL A 241 -12.64 -7.99 11.75
CA VAL A 241 -13.89 -8.53 11.19
C VAL A 241 -14.60 -7.48 10.32
N VAL A 242 -14.94 -7.84 9.08
CA VAL A 242 -15.62 -6.94 8.12
C VAL A 242 -17.00 -7.41 7.66
N ASN A 243 -17.34 -8.69 7.84
CA ASN A 243 -18.67 -9.22 7.51
C ASN A 243 -19.46 -9.52 8.80
N TYR A 244 -20.69 -9.03 8.88
CA TYR A 244 -21.54 -9.11 10.06
C TYR A 244 -22.88 -9.75 9.71
N PHE A 245 -23.18 -10.89 10.32
CA PHE A 245 -24.46 -11.57 10.28
C PHE A 245 -25.25 -11.21 11.55
N ILE A 246 -26.44 -10.65 11.38
CA ILE A 246 -27.36 -10.27 12.46
C ILE A 246 -28.59 -11.18 12.35
N LEU A 247 -28.86 -11.94 13.40
CA LEU A 247 -30.04 -12.80 13.50
C LEU A 247 -30.94 -12.24 14.60
N GLY A 248 -32.13 -11.78 14.24
CA GLY A 248 -33.08 -11.33 15.23
C GLY A 248 -34.30 -10.60 14.69
N GLU A 249 -35.06 -10.05 15.62
CA GLU A 249 -36.22 -9.18 15.33
C GLU A 249 -35.81 -7.86 14.68
N GLY A 250 -36.74 -7.21 13.96
CA GLY A 250 -36.50 -5.92 13.32
C GLY A 250 -35.97 -4.84 14.26
N LYS A 251 -36.46 -4.78 15.51
CA LYS A 251 -35.99 -3.83 16.52
C LYS A 251 -34.51 -4.02 16.86
N THR A 252 -34.07 -5.27 16.95
CA THR A 252 -32.69 -5.63 17.25
C THR A 252 -31.79 -5.27 16.07
N ILE A 253 -32.23 -5.57 14.85
CA ILE A 253 -31.52 -5.21 13.61
C ILE A 253 -31.35 -3.68 13.52
N ASP A 254 -32.41 -2.92 13.75
CA ASP A 254 -32.38 -1.45 13.73
C ASP A 254 -31.41 -0.87 14.77
N MET A 255 -31.35 -1.45 15.96
CA MET A 255 -30.43 -1.04 17.03
C MET A 255 -28.96 -1.27 16.62
N VAL A 256 -28.65 -2.42 16.02
CA VAL A 256 -27.29 -2.74 15.56
C VAL A 256 -26.88 -1.80 14.43
N LEU A 257 -27.75 -1.55 13.45
CA LEU A 257 -27.48 -0.66 12.33
C LEU A 257 -27.27 0.81 12.77
N LYS A 258 -28.07 1.32 13.71
CA LYS A 258 -27.88 2.65 14.30
C LYS A 258 -26.54 2.76 15.04
N THR A 259 -26.15 1.71 15.74
CA THR A 259 -24.86 1.67 16.46
C THR A 259 -23.69 1.60 15.49
N ALA A 260 -23.83 0.84 14.39
CA ALA A 260 -22.85 0.77 13.32
C ALA A 260 -22.62 2.14 12.67
N GLU A 261 -23.67 2.90 12.36
CA GLU A 261 -23.55 4.28 11.86
C GLU A 261 -22.81 5.18 12.86
N ALA A 262 -23.13 5.10 14.15
CA ALA A 262 -22.46 5.89 15.18
C ALA A 262 -20.94 5.61 15.27
N LEU A 263 -20.49 4.43 14.85
CA LEU A 263 -19.08 4.03 14.80
C LEU A 263 -18.44 4.20 13.41
N ASN A 264 -19.16 4.76 12.43
CA ASN A 264 -18.78 4.81 11.02
C ASN A 264 -18.51 3.44 10.38
N PHE A 265 -19.26 2.39 10.77
CA PHE A 265 -19.21 1.06 10.16
C PHE A 265 -20.16 0.99 8.94
N THR A 266 -20.10 2.00 8.09
CA THR A 266 -20.96 2.19 6.92
C THR A 266 -20.14 2.20 5.62
N GLY A 267 -20.81 2.12 4.48
CA GLY A 267 -20.16 2.04 3.17
C GLY A 267 -19.72 0.63 2.74
N HIS A 268 -19.02 0.54 1.62
CA HIS A 268 -18.67 -0.73 0.93
C HIS A 268 -17.59 -1.57 1.63
N LYS A 269 -16.97 -1.06 2.71
CA LYS A 269 -15.97 -1.78 3.49
C LYS A 269 -16.57 -2.89 4.35
N TYR A 270 -17.84 -2.76 4.74
CA TYR A 270 -18.49 -3.67 5.66
C TYR A 270 -19.65 -4.40 4.99
N GLY A 271 -19.66 -5.71 5.06
CA GLY A 271 -20.73 -6.56 4.54
C GLY A 271 -21.75 -6.82 5.64
N TRP A 272 -22.98 -6.32 5.47
CA TRP A 272 -24.05 -6.52 6.44
C TRP A 272 -25.07 -7.53 5.91
N PHE A 273 -25.35 -8.54 6.73
CA PHE A 273 -26.31 -9.61 6.46
C PHE A 273 -27.29 -9.67 7.61
N ALA A 274 -28.57 -9.38 7.37
CA ALA A 274 -29.62 -9.45 8.39
C ALA A 274 -30.60 -10.57 8.07
N LEU A 275 -30.88 -11.40 9.07
CA LEU A 275 -31.79 -12.53 9.00
C LEU A 275 -32.89 -12.33 10.04
N THR A 276 -34.14 -12.38 9.58
CA THR A 276 -35.31 -12.32 10.45
C THR A 276 -36.26 -13.49 10.18
N MET A 277 -36.99 -13.89 11.22
CA MET A 277 -38.10 -14.83 11.13
C MET A 277 -39.46 -14.11 11.02
N GLU A 278 -39.45 -12.79 10.86
CA GLU A 278 -40.63 -11.94 10.69
C GLU A 278 -40.93 -11.66 9.21
N LYS A 279 -42.21 -11.70 8.84
CA LYS A 279 -42.71 -11.68 7.45
C LYS A 279 -42.71 -10.28 6.81
N ASP A 280 -43.29 -9.29 7.50
CA ASP A 280 -43.64 -7.98 6.94
C ASP A 280 -42.82 -6.80 7.46
N ILE A 281 -41.61 -7.07 7.94
CA ILE A 281 -40.74 -6.03 8.50
C ILE A 281 -39.61 -5.70 7.54
N TRP A 282 -39.31 -4.40 7.47
CA TRP A 282 -38.16 -3.84 6.77
C TRP A 282 -37.31 -3.04 7.77
N PRO A 283 -35.98 -3.07 7.62
CA PRO A 283 -35.07 -2.36 8.52
C PRO A 283 -35.22 -0.84 8.35
N ASN A 284 -35.26 -0.11 9.46
CA ASN A 284 -35.38 1.35 9.49
C ASN A 284 -34.22 1.99 10.26
N CYS A 285 -33.33 2.66 9.52
CA CYS A 285 -32.20 3.39 10.09
C CYS A 285 -32.00 4.77 9.44
N ASN A 286 -31.68 5.77 10.27
CA ASN A 286 -31.12 7.07 9.84
C ASN A 286 -29.64 6.96 9.44
N CYS A 287 -29.34 5.98 8.59
CA CYS A 287 -27.99 5.65 8.15
C CYS A 287 -27.71 6.37 6.83
N LYS A 288 -26.48 6.87 6.63
CA LYS A 288 -26.18 7.77 5.49
C LYS A 288 -25.89 7.06 4.18
N ASN A 289 -25.52 5.77 4.21
CA ASN A 289 -25.40 4.85 3.06
C ASN A 289 -25.05 3.43 3.57
N ILE A 290 -26.03 2.52 3.68
CA ILE A 290 -25.79 1.10 4.01
C ILE A 290 -26.42 0.20 2.95
N SER A 291 -25.61 -0.71 2.41
CA SER A 291 -26.08 -1.88 1.66
C SER A 291 -26.24 -3.08 2.59
N LEU A 292 -27.42 -3.67 2.61
CA LEU A 292 -27.79 -4.74 3.53
C LEU A 292 -28.38 -5.91 2.74
N LEU A 293 -27.86 -7.12 2.96
CA LEU A 293 -28.52 -8.34 2.53
C LEU A 293 -29.58 -8.72 3.56
N PHE A 294 -30.85 -8.48 3.25
CA PHE A 294 -31.98 -8.73 4.14
C PHE A 294 -32.72 -10.01 3.76
N ILE A 295 -32.68 -10.99 4.64
CA ILE A 295 -33.24 -12.32 4.44
C ILE A 295 -34.47 -12.46 5.34
N LYS A 296 -35.62 -12.67 4.72
CA LYS A 296 -36.90 -12.78 5.41
C LYS A 296 -37.77 -13.89 4.81
N PRO A 297 -38.75 -14.43 5.55
CA PRO A 297 -39.63 -15.48 5.05
C PRO A 297 -40.40 -15.03 3.79
N GLU A 298 -40.54 -15.91 2.80
CA GLU A 298 -41.23 -15.62 1.53
C GLU A 298 -42.76 -15.62 1.73
N LEU A 299 -43.48 -14.71 1.08
CA LEU A 299 -44.94 -14.69 1.10
C LEU A 299 -45.48 -15.81 0.22
N ARG A 300 -46.46 -16.58 0.72
CA ARG A 300 -47.11 -17.63 -0.07
C ARG A 300 -48.15 -16.98 -0.99
N ASP A 301 -47.99 -17.11 -2.30
CA ASP A 301 -49.01 -16.73 -3.30
C ASP A 301 -50.18 -17.74 -3.23
N THR A 302 -51.14 -17.52 -2.35
CA THR A 302 -52.45 -18.17 -2.45
C THR A 302 -53.54 -17.11 -2.49
N GLU A 303 -54.10 -16.90 -3.70
CA GLU A 303 -55.18 -15.95 -4.01
C GLU A 303 -56.52 -16.25 -3.29
N ASP A 304 -56.61 -17.18 -2.32
CA ASP A 304 -57.89 -17.78 -1.89
C ASP A 304 -58.21 -17.78 -0.37
N THR A 305 -57.49 -17.09 0.52
CA THR A 305 -57.77 -17.16 1.99
C THR A 305 -57.73 -15.83 2.75
N THR A 306 -58.40 -14.80 2.24
CA THR A 306 -58.41 -13.42 2.80
C THR A 306 -59.34 -13.17 4.00
N SER A 307 -59.63 -14.15 4.87
CA SER A 307 -60.43 -13.84 6.08
C SER A 307 -60.20 -14.69 7.33
N ALA A 308 -59.59 -15.86 7.23
CA ALA A 308 -59.28 -16.69 8.40
C ALA A 308 -57.86 -16.45 8.95
N ASP A 309 -56.88 -16.13 8.08
CA ASP A 309 -55.47 -15.94 8.45
C ASP A 309 -55.21 -14.67 9.27
N ASP A 310 -55.83 -13.54 8.93
CA ASP A 310 -55.68 -12.26 9.66
C ASP A 310 -56.08 -12.37 11.15
N SER A 311 -57.03 -13.26 11.47
CA SER A 311 -57.48 -13.48 12.85
C SER A 311 -56.50 -14.31 13.69
N LEU A 312 -55.74 -15.20 13.03
CA LEU A 312 -54.74 -16.04 13.67
C LEU A 312 -53.41 -15.29 13.85
N GLU A 313 -53.05 -14.45 12.89
CA GLU A 313 -51.90 -13.53 12.96
C GLU A 313 -52.00 -12.57 14.15
N ALA A 314 -53.21 -12.13 14.52
CA ALA A 314 -53.42 -11.26 15.69
C ALA A 314 -53.26 -11.98 17.05
N VAL A 315 -53.30 -13.32 17.06
CA VAL A 315 -53.26 -14.14 18.29
C VAL A 315 -51.87 -14.71 18.55
N LEU A 316 -51.09 -15.01 17.51
CA LEU A 316 -49.75 -15.59 17.64
C LEU A 316 -48.69 -14.52 17.95
N PRO A 317 -47.71 -14.82 18.83
CA PRO A 317 -46.63 -13.88 19.15
C PRO A 317 -45.61 -13.73 18.00
N SER A 318 -44.84 -12.65 17.99
CA SER A 318 -43.64 -12.52 17.14
C SER A 318 -42.49 -13.37 17.70
N PRO A 319 -41.64 -13.98 16.85
CA PRO A 319 -41.67 -14.00 15.39
C PRO A 319 -42.65 -15.04 14.82
N PHE A 320 -43.42 -14.63 13.81
CA PHE A 320 -44.54 -15.40 13.27
C PHE A 320 -44.17 -16.80 12.77
N LEU A 321 -43.03 -16.96 12.10
CA LEU A 321 -42.60 -18.23 11.53
C LEU A 321 -42.43 -19.33 12.60
N SER A 322 -41.78 -19.01 13.72
CA SER A 322 -41.60 -19.95 14.84
C SER A 322 -42.93 -20.21 15.55
N SER A 323 -43.74 -19.17 15.74
CA SER A 323 -45.03 -19.28 16.40
C SER A 323 -46.01 -20.17 15.63
N ALA A 324 -46.07 -20.02 14.31
CA ALA A 324 -46.89 -20.84 13.42
C ALA A 324 -46.44 -22.31 13.44
N PHE A 325 -45.14 -22.57 13.48
CA PHE A 325 -44.60 -23.93 13.58
C PHE A 325 -45.05 -24.65 14.87
N TYR A 326 -44.90 -24.02 16.04
CA TYR A 326 -45.32 -24.64 17.31
C TYR A 326 -46.84 -24.86 17.37
N TYR A 327 -47.61 -23.94 16.79
CA TYR A 327 -49.05 -24.08 16.66
C TYR A 327 -49.43 -25.29 15.79
N ASP A 328 -48.87 -25.39 14.60
CA ASP A 328 -49.12 -26.50 13.67
C ASP A 328 -48.64 -27.85 14.22
N MET A 329 -47.49 -27.86 14.90
CA MET A 329 -46.94 -29.06 15.51
C MET A 329 -47.84 -29.62 16.62
N THR A 330 -48.46 -28.74 17.39
CA THR A 330 -49.42 -29.13 18.44
C THR A 330 -50.67 -29.75 17.82
N LEU A 331 -51.22 -29.12 16.77
CA LEU A 331 -52.38 -29.68 16.04
C LEU A 331 -52.04 -31.05 15.43
N LEU A 332 -50.90 -31.15 14.77
CA LEU A 332 -50.42 -32.38 14.15
C LEU A 332 -50.34 -33.53 15.17
N GLY A 333 -49.71 -33.30 16.32
CA GLY A 333 -49.56 -34.32 17.37
C GLY A 333 -50.91 -34.85 17.87
N VAL A 334 -51.87 -33.94 18.11
CA VAL A 334 -53.21 -34.29 18.62
C VAL A 334 -54.04 -35.02 17.58
N GLU A 335 -54.07 -34.54 16.34
CA GLU A 335 -54.82 -35.18 15.25
C GLU A 335 -54.25 -36.57 14.92
N SER A 336 -52.92 -36.71 14.91
CA SER A 336 -52.26 -38.01 14.73
C SER A 336 -52.62 -38.99 15.83
N MET A 337 -52.55 -38.57 17.10
CA MET A 337 -52.89 -39.44 18.22
C MET A 337 -54.40 -39.77 18.27
N LYS A 338 -55.26 -38.80 17.97
CA LYS A 338 -56.72 -39.02 17.88
C LYS A 338 -57.03 -40.09 16.84
N SER A 339 -56.42 -39.97 15.67
CA SER A 339 -56.59 -40.95 14.60
C SER A 339 -55.99 -42.33 14.93
N ALA A 340 -55.00 -42.41 15.83
CA ALA A 340 -54.47 -43.69 16.32
C ALA A 340 -55.43 -44.36 17.33
N ILE A 341 -56.02 -43.57 18.24
CA ILE A 341 -57.04 -44.05 19.19
C ILE A 341 -58.30 -44.55 18.46
N GLU A 342 -58.77 -43.82 17.45
CA GLU A 342 -59.95 -44.19 16.66
C GLU A 342 -59.78 -45.49 15.86
N ARG A 343 -58.54 -45.83 15.51
CA ARG A 343 -58.19 -47.07 14.78
C ARG A 343 -57.77 -48.22 15.68
N GLU A 344 -57.85 -48.03 17.01
CA GLU A 344 -57.39 -49.00 18.01
C GLU A 344 -55.90 -49.36 17.89
N GLU A 345 -55.09 -48.49 17.27
CA GLU A 345 -53.63 -48.61 17.16
C GLU A 345 -52.94 -48.21 18.49
N TRP A 346 -53.59 -47.36 19.29
CA TRP A 346 -53.18 -47.00 20.66
C TRP A 346 -54.25 -47.45 21.66
N PRO A 347 -53.87 -48.02 22.83
CA PRO A 347 -54.85 -48.52 23.80
C PRO A 347 -55.79 -47.43 24.33
N LEU A 348 -57.07 -47.80 24.45
CA LEU A 348 -58.09 -46.94 25.05
C LEU A 348 -57.81 -46.64 26.53
N LEU A 349 -57.05 -47.49 27.23
CA LEU A 349 -56.58 -47.24 28.59
C LEU A 349 -55.09 -47.59 28.65
N PRO A 350 -54.19 -46.61 28.41
CA PRO A 350 -52.77 -46.87 28.40
C PRO A 350 -52.27 -47.10 29.84
N SER A 351 -51.44 -48.12 30.03
CA SER A 351 -50.72 -48.36 31.29
C SER A 351 -49.36 -47.67 31.23
N HIS A 352 -49.01 -46.90 32.25
CA HIS A 352 -47.74 -46.19 32.37
C HIS A 352 -47.05 -46.55 33.68
N ILE A 353 -45.72 -46.45 33.69
CA ILE A 353 -44.90 -46.55 34.90
C ILE A 353 -44.61 -45.15 35.44
N GLY A 354 -44.47 -45.04 36.76
CA GLY A 354 -44.02 -43.82 37.42
C GLY A 354 -42.52 -43.57 37.23
N CYS A 355 -42.07 -42.36 37.57
CA CYS A 355 -40.64 -42.04 37.60
C CYS A 355 -39.91 -42.83 38.69
N ASP A 356 -40.52 -42.98 39.87
CA ASP A 356 -39.92 -43.70 41.00
C ASP A 356 -39.91 -45.22 40.79
N ASP A 357 -40.79 -45.72 39.93
CA ASP A 357 -40.90 -47.14 39.59
C ASP A 357 -39.84 -47.59 38.57
N TYR A 358 -39.15 -46.65 37.91
CA TYR A 358 -38.17 -46.97 36.87
C TYR A 358 -36.88 -47.55 37.47
N ASN A 359 -36.48 -48.74 37.02
CA ASN A 359 -35.31 -49.47 37.54
C ASN A 359 -34.19 -49.67 36.50
N GLY A 360 -34.27 -48.97 35.36
CA GLY A 360 -33.32 -49.07 34.24
C GLY A 360 -33.73 -50.08 33.16
N ASN A 361 -34.40 -51.17 33.53
CA ASN A 361 -34.68 -52.30 32.62
C ASN A 361 -36.18 -52.57 32.39
N ASN A 362 -37.07 -51.78 32.99
CA ASN A 362 -38.52 -51.97 32.95
C ASN A 362 -39.26 -51.04 31.98
N THR A 363 -38.59 -50.55 30.93
CA THR A 363 -39.22 -49.71 29.91
C THR A 363 -40.34 -50.49 29.17
N PRO A 364 -41.58 -49.98 29.11
CA PRO A 364 -42.68 -50.63 28.41
C PRO A 364 -42.46 -50.65 26.89
N SER A 365 -42.65 -51.82 26.26
CA SER A 365 -42.77 -51.94 24.80
C SER A 365 -44.18 -51.54 24.38
N ARG A 366 -44.30 -50.70 23.34
CA ARG A 366 -45.57 -50.10 22.89
C ARG A 366 -46.05 -50.66 21.57
N ASN A 367 -45.15 -51.19 20.73
CA ASN A 367 -45.47 -51.66 19.38
C ASN A 367 -46.36 -50.68 18.58
N PHE A 368 -46.04 -49.37 18.67
CA PHE A 368 -46.78 -48.27 18.07
C PHE A 368 -45.84 -47.42 17.22
N ASP A 369 -46.23 -47.17 15.97
CA ASP A 369 -45.50 -46.30 15.04
C ASP A 369 -46.16 -44.92 14.96
N PHE A 370 -45.76 -44.05 15.89
CA PHE A 370 -46.23 -42.68 15.94
C PHE A 370 -45.71 -41.87 14.73
N PHE A 371 -44.50 -42.16 14.28
CA PHE A 371 -43.85 -41.46 13.18
C PHE A 371 -44.58 -41.65 11.85
N GLU A 372 -44.97 -42.88 11.51
CA GLU A 372 -45.79 -43.15 10.33
C GLU A 372 -47.12 -42.38 10.41
N LYS A 373 -47.70 -42.29 11.60
CA LYS A 373 -48.94 -41.56 11.81
C LYS A 373 -48.81 -40.05 11.61
N LEU A 374 -47.76 -39.45 12.18
CA LEU A 374 -47.42 -38.04 11.98
C LEU A 374 -47.20 -37.72 10.50
N ARG A 375 -46.51 -38.61 9.78
CA ARG A 375 -46.30 -38.50 8.33
C ARG A 375 -47.60 -38.60 7.54
N ALA A 376 -48.53 -39.46 7.94
CA ALA A 376 -49.83 -39.59 7.28
C ALA A 376 -50.72 -38.38 7.52
N THR A 377 -50.81 -37.89 8.76
CA THR A 377 -51.63 -36.72 9.13
C THR A 377 -51.10 -35.44 8.49
N SER A 378 -49.77 -35.22 8.50
CA SER A 378 -49.15 -34.02 7.92
C SER A 378 -49.42 -33.84 6.42
N LYS A 379 -49.72 -34.89 5.66
CA LYS A 379 -50.12 -34.79 4.25
C LYS A 379 -51.53 -34.22 4.05
N ASN A 380 -52.42 -34.42 5.03
CA ASN A 380 -53.81 -33.99 4.98
C ASN A 380 -54.03 -32.64 5.70
N MET A 381 -53.00 -32.15 6.40
CA MET A 381 -53.04 -30.89 7.14
C MET A 381 -52.64 -29.71 6.24
N THR A 382 -53.39 -28.61 6.32
CA THR A 382 -52.99 -27.32 5.73
C THR A 382 -52.11 -26.58 6.73
N PRO A 383 -50.81 -26.39 6.46
CA PRO A 383 -49.93 -25.67 7.38
C PRO A 383 -50.29 -24.19 7.42
N THR A 384 -50.20 -23.58 8.60
CA THR A 384 -50.39 -22.14 8.82
C THR A 384 -49.29 -21.35 8.10
N TYR A 385 -48.06 -21.86 8.09
CA TYR A 385 -46.99 -21.28 7.29
C TYR A 385 -46.02 -22.34 6.74
N ALA A 386 -45.24 -22.97 7.63
CA ALA A 386 -44.22 -23.96 7.26
C ALA A 386 -44.82 -25.37 7.26
N ALA A 387 -44.60 -26.14 6.18
CA ALA A 387 -44.97 -27.55 6.16
C ALA A 387 -43.95 -28.39 6.94
N PHE A 388 -44.20 -29.69 7.11
CA PHE A 388 -43.25 -30.61 7.75
C PHE A 388 -42.49 -31.42 6.70
N LYS A 389 -41.16 -31.37 6.75
CA LYS A 389 -40.27 -32.20 5.94
C LYS A 389 -39.79 -33.39 6.76
N TRP A 390 -40.08 -34.60 6.27
CA TRP A 390 -39.73 -35.84 6.96
C TRP A 390 -38.53 -36.53 6.29
N GLY A 391 -37.37 -36.51 6.95
CA GLY A 391 -36.24 -37.38 6.64
C GLY A 391 -36.43 -38.86 7.03
N LYS A 392 -35.32 -39.61 7.06
CA LYS A 392 -35.27 -41.04 7.43
C LYS A 392 -35.06 -41.28 8.92
N LYS A 393 -34.48 -40.31 9.64
CA LYS A 393 -34.14 -40.38 11.06
C LYS A 393 -34.31 -39.03 11.74
N ASN A 394 -34.31 -39.02 13.08
CA ASN A 394 -34.17 -37.82 13.90
C ASN A 394 -32.89 -37.06 13.53
N GLY A 395 -32.96 -35.73 13.48
CA GLY A 395 -31.92 -34.87 12.92
C GLY A 395 -32.08 -34.56 11.42
N GLU A 396 -32.99 -35.24 10.71
CA GLU A 396 -33.33 -34.92 9.30
C GLU A 396 -34.77 -34.39 9.13
N HIS A 397 -35.60 -34.50 10.17
CA HIS A 397 -36.96 -33.96 10.16
C HIS A 397 -36.93 -32.47 10.51
N GLY A 398 -37.71 -31.64 9.82
CA GLY A 398 -37.72 -30.21 10.11
C GLY A 398 -38.85 -29.45 9.42
N ALA A 399 -38.94 -28.16 9.73
CA ALA A 399 -39.86 -27.25 9.05
C ALA A 399 -39.44 -27.00 7.59
N ASP A 400 -40.42 -27.03 6.67
CA ASP A 400 -40.27 -26.73 5.25
C ASP A 400 -40.84 -25.34 4.96
N PHE A 401 -39.94 -24.38 4.76
CA PHE A 401 -40.26 -23.00 4.44
C PHE A 401 -39.23 -22.42 3.47
N ARG A 402 -39.58 -21.30 2.82
CA ARG A 402 -38.67 -20.56 1.95
C ARG A 402 -38.41 -19.17 2.51
N MET A 403 -37.19 -18.70 2.33
CA MET A 403 -36.78 -17.33 2.64
C MET A 403 -36.42 -16.61 1.35
N SER A 404 -36.91 -15.39 1.22
CA SER A 404 -36.51 -14.45 0.19
C SER A 404 -35.25 -13.70 0.63
N ILE A 405 -34.33 -13.51 -0.31
CA ILE A 405 -33.08 -12.78 -0.12
C ILE A 405 -33.23 -11.48 -0.90
N ASN A 406 -33.25 -10.36 -0.17
CA ASN A 406 -33.46 -9.04 -0.73
C ASN A 406 -32.23 -8.17 -0.49
N LEU A 407 -31.73 -7.52 -1.54
CA LEU A 407 -30.69 -6.51 -1.43
C LEU A 407 -31.37 -5.17 -1.16
N VAL A 408 -31.09 -4.60 0.02
CA VAL A 408 -31.72 -3.36 0.50
C VAL A 408 -30.68 -2.25 0.57
N TYR A 409 -31.01 -1.10 -0.01
CA TYR A 409 -30.23 0.12 0.10
C TYR A 409 -30.98 1.15 0.96
N ILE A 410 -30.33 1.59 2.04
CA ILE A 410 -30.90 2.56 2.99
C ILE A 410 -30.10 3.86 2.90
N GLU A 411 -30.78 4.96 2.54
CA GLU A 411 -30.23 6.31 2.58
C GLU A 411 -31.16 7.23 3.39
N LYS A 412 -30.65 7.81 4.49
CA LYS A 412 -31.33 8.85 5.29
C LYS A 412 -32.77 8.48 5.70
N GLU A 413 -32.95 7.31 6.34
CA GLU A 413 -34.25 6.76 6.80
C GLU A 413 -35.18 6.26 5.69
N ILE A 414 -34.83 6.42 4.42
CA ILE A 414 -35.66 5.97 3.31
C ILE A 414 -35.04 4.72 2.70
N LEU A 415 -35.87 3.68 2.55
CA LEU A 415 -35.55 2.51 1.77
C LEU A 415 -35.57 2.91 0.29
N THR A 416 -34.39 3.11 -0.28
CA THR A 416 -34.21 3.63 -1.65
C THR A 416 -34.54 2.57 -2.69
N SER A 417 -34.14 1.32 -2.43
CA SER A 417 -34.48 0.18 -3.26
C SER A 417 -34.42 -1.13 -2.47
N ALA A 418 -35.34 -2.04 -2.76
CA ALA A 418 -35.30 -3.44 -2.33
C ALA A 418 -35.46 -4.31 -3.58
N GLU A 419 -34.40 -5.04 -3.93
CA GLU A 419 -34.40 -5.96 -5.07
C GLU A 419 -34.33 -7.40 -4.55
N ASN A 420 -35.25 -8.26 -4.99
CA ASN A 420 -35.16 -9.68 -4.69
C ASN A 420 -34.09 -10.31 -5.59
N ILE A 421 -33.07 -10.88 -4.98
CA ILE A 421 -31.89 -11.43 -5.65
C ILE A 421 -31.83 -12.95 -5.59
N GLY A 422 -32.71 -13.59 -4.83
CA GLY A 422 -32.75 -15.03 -4.70
C GLY A 422 -33.70 -15.53 -3.61
N SER A 423 -33.81 -16.84 -3.53
CA SER A 423 -34.55 -17.56 -2.50
C SER A 423 -33.71 -18.69 -1.92
N TRP A 424 -34.05 -19.10 -0.71
CA TRP A 424 -33.43 -20.24 -0.03
C TRP A 424 -34.51 -21.11 0.60
N SER A 425 -34.46 -22.40 0.32
CA SER A 425 -35.35 -23.38 0.95
C SER A 425 -34.72 -23.94 2.22
N ALA A 426 -35.50 -24.05 3.28
CA ALA A 426 -35.05 -24.53 4.58
C ALA A 426 -34.41 -25.93 4.47
N GLY A 427 -33.15 -26.01 4.89
CA GLY A 427 -32.40 -27.25 4.95
C GLY A 427 -30.89 -27.03 5.01
N VAL A 428 -30.20 -27.88 5.76
CA VAL A 428 -28.75 -27.78 6.00
C VAL A 428 -27.96 -27.80 4.68
N ASP A 429 -28.38 -28.65 3.74
CA ASP A 429 -27.74 -28.82 2.44
C ASP A 429 -28.48 -28.23 1.25
N SER A 430 -29.59 -27.55 1.49
CA SER A 430 -30.37 -26.92 0.42
C SER A 430 -29.52 -25.89 -0.35
N PRO A 431 -29.52 -25.92 -1.70
CA PRO A 431 -28.80 -24.95 -2.51
C PRO A 431 -29.44 -23.56 -2.40
N LEU A 432 -28.63 -22.53 -2.66
CA LEU A 432 -29.08 -21.15 -2.79
C LEU A 432 -29.63 -20.95 -4.22
N GLU A 433 -30.86 -20.48 -4.36
CA GLU A 433 -31.48 -20.17 -5.65
C GLU A 433 -31.27 -18.68 -5.94
N VAL A 434 -30.21 -18.35 -6.69
CA VAL A 434 -29.86 -16.95 -7.02
C VAL A 434 -30.47 -16.54 -8.36
N ILE A 435 -31.17 -15.41 -8.37
CA ILE A 435 -31.82 -14.84 -9.57
C ILE A 435 -30.83 -13.94 -10.32
N ASN A 436 -30.03 -13.13 -9.61
CA ASN A 436 -29.10 -12.15 -10.17
C ASN A 436 -27.69 -12.27 -9.56
N ASP A 437 -26.62 -12.18 -10.37
CA ASP A 437 -25.21 -12.23 -9.90
C ASP A 437 -24.78 -10.99 -9.07
N ILE A 438 -25.67 -10.02 -8.86
CA ILE A 438 -25.43 -8.77 -8.11
C ILE A 438 -25.09 -9.06 -6.63
N ILE A 439 -25.40 -10.27 -6.12
CA ILE A 439 -25.05 -10.69 -4.75
C ILE A 439 -23.54 -10.57 -4.48
N ALA A 440 -22.67 -10.75 -5.48
CA ALA A 440 -21.22 -10.61 -5.30
C ALA A 440 -20.80 -9.20 -4.81
N ASN A 441 -21.52 -8.15 -5.23
CA ASN A 441 -21.27 -6.76 -4.82
C ASN A 441 -21.70 -6.45 -3.37
N SER A 442 -22.36 -7.39 -2.69
CA SER A 442 -22.79 -7.24 -1.29
C SER A 442 -21.71 -7.66 -0.28
N THR A 443 -20.60 -8.21 -0.75
CA THR A 443 -19.45 -8.56 0.10
C THR A 443 -18.63 -7.33 0.47
N ALA A 444 -18.02 -7.37 1.66
CA ALA A 444 -17.07 -6.35 2.08
C ALA A 444 -15.91 -6.23 1.07
N VAL A 445 -15.72 -5.05 0.49
CA VAL A 445 -14.56 -4.76 -0.33
C VAL A 445 -13.33 -4.66 0.57
N THR A 446 -12.25 -5.32 0.19
CA THR A 446 -10.95 -5.24 0.87
C THR A 446 -10.43 -3.81 0.81
N SER A 447 -10.59 -3.05 1.90
CA SER A 447 -10.14 -1.66 2.00
C SER A 447 -9.10 -1.47 3.10
N TYR A 448 -7.92 -0.95 2.74
CA TYR A 448 -6.79 -0.73 3.63
C TYR A 448 -6.60 0.75 3.99
N ARG A 449 -6.24 1.00 5.25
CA ARG A 449 -5.90 2.35 5.74
C ARG A 449 -4.42 2.61 5.49
N VAL A 450 -4.12 3.60 4.67
CA VAL A 450 -2.77 3.99 4.30
C VAL A 450 -2.38 5.25 5.06
N VAL A 451 -1.30 5.19 5.82
CA VAL A 451 -0.69 6.35 6.45
C VAL A 451 0.51 6.82 5.64
N THR A 452 0.68 8.13 5.49
CA THR A 452 1.76 8.72 4.71
C THR A 452 2.30 10.02 5.32
N VAL A 453 3.45 10.47 4.82
CA VAL A 453 4.05 11.79 5.12
C VAL A 453 4.19 12.54 3.79
N ILE A 454 3.85 13.83 3.79
CA ILE A 454 3.99 14.67 2.60
C ILE A 454 5.48 14.89 2.34
N HIS A 455 5.95 14.40 1.19
CA HIS A 455 7.36 14.50 0.79
C HIS A 455 7.47 14.56 -0.74
N PRO A 456 7.65 15.76 -1.33
CA PRO A 456 7.83 15.90 -2.78
C PRO A 456 9.10 15.19 -3.29
N PRO A 457 9.09 14.56 -4.48
CA PRO A 457 7.96 14.30 -5.40
C PRO A 457 7.25 12.95 -5.13
N PHE A 458 7.47 12.33 -3.97
CA PHE A 458 6.97 11.00 -3.64
C PHE A 458 5.49 10.99 -3.25
N VAL A 459 5.09 11.91 -2.38
CA VAL A 459 3.69 12.10 -1.95
C VAL A 459 3.44 13.59 -1.79
N MET A 460 2.41 14.07 -2.48
CA MET A 460 1.97 15.47 -2.49
C MET A 460 0.44 15.51 -2.46
N TYR A 461 -0.10 16.60 -1.95
CA TYR A 461 -1.53 16.79 -1.79
C TYR A 461 -1.97 18.09 -2.47
N LYS A 462 -3.01 18.04 -3.30
CA LYS A 462 -3.63 19.24 -3.87
C LYS A 462 -4.82 19.64 -3.02
N GLU A 463 -4.70 20.72 -2.26
CA GLU A 463 -5.80 21.24 -1.44
C GLU A 463 -7.01 21.66 -2.29
N GLU A 464 -6.80 22.12 -3.52
CA GLU A 464 -7.87 22.59 -4.42
C GLU A 464 -8.79 21.47 -4.93
N THR A 465 -8.23 20.30 -5.25
CA THR A 465 -8.99 19.15 -5.79
C THR A 465 -9.26 18.07 -4.75
N GLY A 466 -8.58 18.12 -3.60
CA GLY A 466 -8.64 17.09 -2.56
C GLY A 466 -7.92 15.79 -2.95
N GLU A 467 -7.08 15.80 -3.99
CA GLU A 467 -6.46 14.59 -4.54
C GLU A 467 -4.99 14.41 -4.12
N TRP A 468 -4.63 13.17 -3.79
CA TRP A 468 -3.26 12.74 -3.56
C TRP A 468 -2.55 12.40 -4.88
N TYR A 469 -1.32 12.86 -5.04
CA TYR A 469 -0.51 12.59 -6.22
C TYR A 469 0.98 12.46 -5.86
N GLY A 470 1.75 11.71 -6.65
CA GLY A 470 3.17 11.50 -6.40
C GLY A 470 3.65 10.11 -6.85
N PHE A 471 4.96 9.88 -6.78
CA PHE A 471 5.55 8.59 -7.15
C PHE A 471 4.97 7.41 -6.35
N CYS A 472 4.81 7.57 -5.02
CA CYS A 472 4.31 6.49 -4.17
C CYS A 472 2.81 6.24 -4.38
N ILE A 473 2.04 7.28 -4.73
CA ILE A 473 0.61 7.15 -5.04
C ILE A 473 0.40 6.41 -6.36
N ASP A 474 1.17 6.75 -7.39
CA ASP A 474 1.17 6.01 -8.66
C ASP A 474 1.58 4.55 -8.46
N LEU A 475 2.59 4.29 -7.62
CA LEU A 475 3.00 2.94 -7.24
C LEU A 475 1.87 2.18 -6.55
N LEU A 476 1.21 2.79 -5.55
CA LEU A 476 0.12 2.16 -4.83
C LEU A 476 -1.05 1.83 -5.76
N ASN A 477 -1.37 2.69 -6.73
CA ASN A 477 -2.38 2.44 -7.74
C ASN A 477 -2.04 1.24 -8.66
N GLU A 478 -0.76 1.08 -9.01
CA GLU A 478 -0.29 -0.08 -9.77
C GLU A 478 -0.35 -1.39 -8.96
N ILE A 479 -0.07 -1.32 -7.65
CA ILE A 479 -0.24 -2.47 -6.73
C ILE A 479 -1.74 -2.80 -6.56
N ARG A 480 -2.59 -1.77 -6.41
CA ARG A 480 -4.06 -1.90 -6.34
C ARG A 480 -4.64 -2.65 -7.54
N GLN A 481 -4.16 -2.37 -8.75
CA GLN A 481 -4.59 -3.10 -9.96
C GLN A 481 -4.18 -4.57 -9.98
N THR A 482 -3.16 -4.95 -9.19
CA THR A 482 -2.64 -6.33 -9.17
C THR A 482 -3.26 -7.16 -8.05
N VAL A 483 -3.52 -6.54 -6.89
CA VAL A 483 -4.02 -7.21 -5.68
C VAL A 483 -5.53 -7.00 -5.47
N GLU A 484 -6.15 -6.07 -6.22
CA GLU A 484 -7.59 -5.75 -6.18
C GLU A 484 -8.08 -5.33 -4.78
N PHE A 485 -7.67 -4.13 -4.33
CA PHE A 485 -8.10 -3.54 -3.06
C PHE A 485 -8.43 -2.05 -3.19
N GLU A 486 -9.23 -1.54 -2.26
CA GLU A 486 -9.48 -0.11 -2.07
C GLU A 486 -8.61 0.45 -0.94
N TYR A 487 -8.37 1.75 -0.91
CA TYR A 487 -7.58 2.35 0.15
C TYR A 487 -7.98 3.78 0.47
N ASP A 488 -7.80 4.16 1.73
CA ASP A 488 -7.96 5.52 2.22
C ASP A 488 -6.63 6.06 2.75
N ILE A 489 -6.23 7.26 2.30
CA ILE A 489 -4.95 7.86 2.68
C ILE A 489 -5.14 8.92 3.76
N ARG A 490 -4.30 8.85 4.80
CA ARG A 490 -4.16 9.87 5.83
C ARG A 490 -2.71 10.34 5.94
N ALA A 491 -2.50 11.65 5.96
CA ALA A 491 -1.18 12.23 6.22
C ALA A 491 -0.91 12.46 7.72
N ILE A 492 0.35 12.29 8.09
CA ILE A 492 0.94 12.58 9.41
C ILE A 492 2.29 13.30 9.16
N ASP A 493 2.75 14.06 10.15
CA ASP A 493 3.97 14.88 10.00
C ASP A 493 5.28 14.08 10.08
N ASN A 494 5.32 13.01 10.90
CA ASN A 494 6.57 12.30 11.24
C ASN A 494 6.57 10.84 10.75
N TYR A 495 7.73 10.37 10.28
CA TYR A 495 7.94 8.98 9.84
C TYR A 495 7.84 7.97 10.98
N GLY A 496 8.39 8.30 12.15
CA GLY A 496 8.34 7.47 13.34
C GLY A 496 9.73 7.09 13.86
N GLU A 497 9.99 7.52 15.09
CA GLU A 497 11.24 7.37 15.83
C GLU A 497 10.97 6.83 17.23
N MET A 498 11.95 6.09 17.74
CA MET A 498 11.90 5.53 19.09
C MET A 498 12.43 6.58 20.08
N SER A 499 11.59 6.95 21.04
CA SER A 499 12.00 7.79 22.17
C SER A 499 12.86 6.99 23.16
N GLU A 500 13.58 7.66 24.07
CA GLU A 500 14.40 7.00 25.10
C GLU A 500 13.60 6.02 25.97
N ASN A 501 12.32 6.30 26.20
CA ASN A 501 11.39 5.44 26.95
C ASN A 501 10.91 4.19 26.17
N GLY A 502 11.36 4.03 24.92
CA GLY A 502 10.97 2.94 24.02
C GLY A 502 9.61 3.09 23.35
N SER A 503 8.93 4.23 23.53
CA SER A 503 7.70 4.57 22.80
C SER A 503 8.00 5.06 21.37
N TRP A 504 7.18 4.63 20.41
CA TRP A 504 7.25 5.08 19.02
C TRP A 504 6.27 6.23 18.75
N ASN A 505 6.62 7.09 17.80
CA ASN A 505 5.74 8.13 17.26
C ASN A 505 5.53 7.95 15.73
N GLY A 506 4.83 8.89 15.09
CA GLY A 506 4.69 8.96 13.63
C GLY A 506 3.97 7.76 12.99
N MET A 507 4.29 7.46 11.73
CA MET A 507 3.69 6.36 10.97
C MET A 507 3.91 4.98 11.62
N ILE A 508 5.09 4.75 12.22
CA ILE A 508 5.40 3.48 12.90
C ILE A 508 4.43 3.24 14.07
N LYS A 509 4.12 4.27 14.86
CA LYS A 509 3.14 4.17 15.95
C LYS A 509 1.75 3.75 15.44
N GLU A 510 1.30 4.31 14.32
CA GLU A 510 -0.02 3.98 13.75
C GLU A 510 -0.12 2.52 13.29
N LEU A 511 0.97 1.96 12.75
CA LEU A 511 1.04 0.55 12.40
C LEU A 511 1.04 -0.34 13.66
N MET A 512 1.80 0.02 14.69
CA MET A 512 1.85 -0.74 15.95
C MET A 512 0.50 -0.77 16.67
N GLU A 513 -0.23 0.37 16.67
CA GLU A 513 -1.55 0.49 17.29
C GLU A 513 -2.69 0.00 16.38
N LYS A 514 -2.38 -0.59 15.22
CA LYS A 514 -3.36 -1.06 14.21
C LYS A 514 -4.37 0.00 13.77
N ARG A 515 -3.98 1.28 13.85
CA ARG A 515 -4.78 2.41 13.36
C ARG A 515 -4.61 2.62 11.86
N ALA A 516 -3.49 2.16 11.30
CA ALA A 516 -3.23 2.05 9.87
C ALA A 516 -2.76 0.64 9.51
N ASP A 517 -2.96 0.23 8.26
CA ASP A 517 -2.60 -1.11 7.76
C ASP A 517 -1.30 -1.06 6.95
N ILE A 518 -1.07 0.06 6.24
CA ILE A 518 0.08 0.29 5.36
C ILE A 518 0.67 1.66 5.67
N ALA A 519 1.99 1.75 5.83
CA ALA A 519 2.73 3.01 5.83
C ALA A 519 3.45 3.19 4.49
N LEU A 520 3.05 4.22 3.76
CA LEU A 520 3.53 4.56 2.43
C LEU A 520 4.35 5.86 2.48
N GLY A 521 5.58 5.83 1.98
CA GLY A 521 6.42 7.01 1.89
C GLY A 521 7.90 6.66 1.76
N THR A 522 8.78 7.65 1.86
CA THR A 522 10.26 7.52 1.83
C THR A 522 10.81 6.96 3.14
N LEU A 523 10.30 5.81 3.56
CA LEU A 523 10.68 5.17 4.82
C LEU A 523 11.92 4.30 4.64
N TRP A 524 13.03 4.69 5.28
CA TRP A 524 14.23 3.85 5.33
C TRP A 524 14.00 2.57 6.13
N VAL A 525 14.43 1.45 5.55
CA VAL A 525 14.52 0.16 6.24
C VAL A 525 15.67 0.23 7.26
N MET A 526 15.33 0.12 8.54
CA MET A 526 16.27 0.17 9.65
C MET A 526 16.00 -0.96 10.65
N ALA A 527 17.05 -1.49 11.25
CA ALA A 527 16.95 -2.63 12.18
C ALA A 527 16.06 -2.36 13.41
N GLU A 528 15.97 -1.10 13.86
CA GLU A 528 15.06 -0.72 14.95
C GLU A 528 13.58 -0.78 14.53
N ARG A 529 13.26 -0.41 13.28
CA ARG A 529 11.90 -0.42 12.74
C ARG A 529 11.47 -1.84 12.36
N GLU A 530 12.37 -2.64 11.81
CA GLU A 530 12.10 -4.04 11.42
C GLU A 530 11.71 -4.93 12.61
N LYS A 531 12.05 -4.54 13.84
CA LYS A 531 11.59 -5.25 15.05
C LYS A 531 10.11 -5.08 15.35
N VAL A 532 9.50 -3.97 14.92
CA VAL A 532 8.12 -3.58 15.28
C VAL A 532 7.16 -3.55 14.10
N VAL A 533 7.67 -3.43 12.87
CA VAL A 533 6.90 -3.46 11.63
C VAL A 533 7.58 -4.34 10.60
N ASP A 534 6.79 -4.89 9.68
CA ASP A 534 7.31 -5.67 8.57
C ASP A 534 7.50 -4.78 7.34
N PHE A 535 8.64 -4.92 6.66
CA PHE A 535 8.90 -4.22 5.41
C PHE A 535 8.67 -5.14 4.20
N THR A 536 8.20 -4.54 3.10
CA THR A 536 8.17 -5.20 1.80
C THR A 536 9.56 -5.25 1.17
N VAL A 537 9.69 -5.92 0.03
CA VAL A 537 10.85 -5.73 -0.86
C VAL A 537 10.99 -4.24 -1.22
N PRO A 538 12.22 -3.71 -1.29
CA PRO A 538 12.45 -2.32 -1.69
C PRO A 538 11.86 -2.02 -3.06
N TYR A 539 11.11 -0.91 -3.15
CA TYR A 539 10.50 -0.46 -4.41
C TYR A 539 11.34 0.63 -5.10
N TYR A 540 12.30 1.22 -4.39
CA TYR A 540 13.17 2.29 -4.85
C TYR A 540 14.62 1.95 -4.58
N ASP A 541 15.52 2.55 -5.36
CA ASP A 541 16.96 2.32 -5.24
C ASP A 541 17.49 2.73 -3.85
N LEU A 542 18.70 2.26 -3.53
CA LEU A 542 19.42 2.68 -2.33
C LEU A 542 19.68 4.19 -2.40
N VAL A 543 19.11 4.95 -1.47
CA VAL A 543 19.29 6.40 -1.35
C VAL A 543 20.12 6.70 -0.12
N GLY A 544 21.18 7.50 -0.29
CA GLY A 544 22.00 7.98 0.82
C GLY A 544 21.76 9.43 1.18
N LEU A 545 22.55 9.92 2.13
CA LEU A 545 22.70 11.33 2.42
C LEU A 545 23.68 11.95 1.43
N THR A 546 23.46 13.19 1.04
CA THR A 546 24.37 13.95 0.19
C THR A 546 24.38 15.42 0.59
N ILE A 547 25.24 16.21 -0.07
CA ILE A 547 25.48 17.61 0.26
C ILE A 547 24.92 18.46 -0.88
N MET A 548 24.22 19.53 -0.54
CA MET A 548 23.79 20.57 -1.46
C MET A 548 24.57 21.86 -1.19
N MET A 549 25.08 22.46 -2.25
CA MET A 549 25.75 23.76 -2.20
C MET A 549 25.23 24.69 -3.29
N LEU A 550 25.52 25.97 -3.14
CA LEU A 550 25.33 26.96 -4.20
C LEU A 550 26.26 26.64 -5.37
N LYS A 551 25.74 26.67 -6.60
CA LYS A 551 26.51 26.46 -7.82
C LYS A 551 27.49 27.63 -8.02
N PRO A 552 28.81 27.37 -8.16
CA PRO A 552 29.80 28.43 -8.32
C PRO A 552 29.63 29.12 -9.69
N LYS A 553 29.55 30.45 -9.68
CA LYS A 553 29.52 31.27 -10.90
C LYS A 553 30.93 31.74 -11.22
N THR A 554 31.53 31.23 -12.30
CA THR A 554 32.85 31.67 -12.77
C THR A 554 32.75 33.08 -13.33
N GLN A 555 33.54 34.02 -12.79
CA GLN A 555 33.58 35.38 -13.31
C GLN A 555 34.28 35.38 -14.68
N THR A 556 33.58 35.82 -15.72
CA THR A 556 34.14 35.97 -17.06
C THR A 556 34.83 37.33 -17.17
N SER A 557 36.03 37.35 -17.76
CA SER A 557 36.79 38.58 -17.99
C SER A 557 37.33 38.60 -19.42
N LEU A 558 37.15 39.73 -20.11
CA LEU A 558 37.54 39.91 -21.51
C LEU A 558 39.07 39.89 -21.73
N PHE A 559 39.86 40.21 -20.70
CA PHE A 559 41.32 40.34 -20.76
C PHE A 559 42.05 39.21 -20.04
N LYS A 560 41.43 38.04 -19.89
CA LYS A 560 42.01 36.87 -19.22
C LYS A 560 43.31 36.35 -19.86
N PHE A 561 43.63 36.74 -21.09
CA PHE A 561 44.91 36.42 -21.75
C PHE A 561 46.09 37.28 -21.26
N LEU A 562 45.85 38.50 -20.75
CA LEU A 562 46.93 39.36 -20.22
C LEU A 562 47.41 38.90 -18.84
N THR A 563 46.55 38.23 -18.07
CA THR A 563 46.84 37.75 -16.71
C THR A 563 47.75 36.52 -16.67
N VAL A 564 48.20 36.03 -17.84
CA VAL A 564 49.14 34.89 -17.94
C VAL A 564 50.55 35.27 -17.50
N LEU A 565 50.93 36.55 -17.63
CA LEU A 565 52.18 37.10 -17.15
C LEU A 565 51.87 38.21 -16.14
N GLU A 566 52.68 38.31 -15.10
CA GLU A 566 52.58 39.40 -14.14
C GLU A 566 52.91 40.75 -14.78
N ASN A 567 52.30 41.81 -14.27
CA ASN A 567 52.50 43.16 -14.78
C ASN A 567 53.98 43.59 -14.76
N GLU A 568 54.75 43.13 -13.78
CA GLU A 568 56.19 43.40 -13.68
C GLU A 568 56.97 42.82 -14.87
N VAL A 569 56.63 41.60 -15.30
CA VAL A 569 57.26 40.95 -16.47
C VAL A 569 56.94 41.73 -17.74
N TRP A 570 55.70 42.20 -17.90
CA TRP A 570 55.31 43.06 -19.03
C TRP A 570 56.14 44.35 -19.11
N PHE A 571 56.35 45.03 -17.98
CA PHE A 571 57.20 46.23 -17.94
C PHE A 571 58.66 45.90 -18.24
N CYS A 572 59.19 44.78 -17.76
CA CYS A 572 60.54 44.32 -18.08
C CYS A 572 60.73 44.01 -19.58
N ILE A 573 59.75 43.39 -20.23
CA ILE A 573 59.78 43.13 -21.69
C ILE A 573 59.80 44.45 -22.46
N LEU A 574 58.98 45.42 -22.07
CA LEU A 574 58.94 46.74 -22.69
C LEU A 574 60.26 47.50 -22.49
N ALA A 575 60.85 47.45 -21.29
CA ALA A 575 62.15 48.03 -21.02
C ALA A 575 63.27 47.36 -21.85
N ALA A 576 63.28 46.03 -21.94
CA ALA A 576 64.24 45.27 -22.74
C ALA A 576 64.11 45.60 -24.24
N TYR A 577 62.89 45.81 -24.74
CA TYR A 577 62.63 46.23 -26.12
C TYR A 577 63.28 47.60 -26.44
N PHE A 578 63.06 48.61 -25.60
CA PHE A 578 63.69 49.93 -25.83
C PHE A 578 65.21 49.88 -25.66
N PHE A 579 65.69 49.13 -24.66
CA PHE A 579 67.12 48.99 -24.39
C PHE A 579 67.87 48.34 -25.56
N THR A 580 67.37 47.21 -26.07
CA THR A 580 67.99 46.51 -27.21
C THR A 580 67.89 47.30 -28.51
N SER A 581 66.77 47.99 -28.75
CA SER A 581 66.62 48.90 -29.89
C SER A 581 67.64 50.04 -29.87
N PHE A 582 67.87 50.64 -28.70
CA PHE A 582 68.87 51.69 -28.51
C PHE A 582 70.29 51.15 -28.68
N LEU A 583 70.59 49.99 -28.11
CA LEU A 583 71.90 49.37 -28.17
C LEU A 583 72.27 48.94 -29.61
N MET A 584 71.30 48.45 -30.39
CA MET A 584 71.48 48.22 -31.82
C MET A 584 71.81 49.51 -32.59
N TRP A 585 71.10 50.60 -32.30
CA TRP A 585 71.38 51.91 -32.92
C TRP A 585 72.80 52.42 -32.59
N VAL A 586 73.23 52.30 -31.33
CA VAL A 586 74.57 52.68 -30.88
C VAL A 586 75.66 51.88 -31.60
N PHE A 587 75.48 50.55 -31.70
CA PHE A 587 76.45 49.68 -32.35
C PHE A 587 76.50 49.86 -33.87
N ASP A 588 75.38 50.19 -34.52
CA ASP A 588 75.38 50.53 -35.94
C ASP A 588 76.03 51.90 -36.19
N ARG A 589 75.80 52.88 -35.29
CA ARG A 589 76.35 54.23 -35.41
C ARG A 589 77.87 54.32 -35.23
N TRP A 590 78.44 53.52 -34.32
CA TRP A 590 79.88 53.58 -34.00
C TRP A 590 80.73 52.49 -34.66
N SER A 591 80.13 51.43 -35.21
CA SER A 591 80.91 50.38 -35.86
C SER A 591 81.49 50.87 -37.21
N PRO A 592 82.80 50.68 -37.46
CA PRO A 592 83.42 50.98 -38.76
C PRO A 592 82.99 50.00 -39.87
N TYR A 593 82.29 48.91 -39.52
CA TYR A 593 81.78 47.88 -40.45
C TYR A 593 80.27 48.00 -40.71
N SER A 594 79.62 49.08 -40.26
CA SER A 594 78.23 49.37 -40.60
C SER A 594 78.08 49.92 -42.03
N TYR A 595 76.93 49.66 -42.64
CA TYR A 595 76.55 50.17 -43.96
C TYR A 595 76.63 51.71 -44.06
N GLN A 596 76.26 52.44 -42.99
CA GLN A 596 76.30 53.91 -42.97
C GLN A 596 77.74 54.47 -42.99
N ASN A 597 78.66 53.79 -42.32
CA ASN A 597 80.03 54.28 -42.10
C ASN A 597 81.00 53.83 -43.21
N ASN A 598 80.64 52.80 -44.00
CA ASN A 598 81.49 52.25 -45.05
C ASN A 598 80.72 51.96 -46.35
N ARG A 599 80.13 53.02 -46.95
CA ARG A 599 79.26 52.94 -48.14
C ARG A 599 79.94 52.40 -49.40
N GLU A 600 81.27 52.51 -49.51
CA GLU A 600 82.01 52.04 -50.69
C GLU A 600 82.10 50.50 -50.76
N LYS A 601 82.21 49.83 -49.61
CA LYS A 601 82.30 48.37 -49.52
C LYS A 601 80.96 47.65 -49.85
N TYR A 602 79.83 48.32 -49.67
CA TYR A 602 78.48 47.74 -49.79
C TYR A 602 77.66 48.37 -50.94
N LYS A 603 78.33 48.89 -51.97
CA LYS A 603 77.69 49.61 -53.09
C LYS A 603 76.88 48.67 -54.01
N ASP A 604 77.33 47.43 -54.15
CA ASP A 604 76.77 46.41 -55.04
C ASP A 604 75.83 45.40 -54.31
N ASP A 605 75.63 45.54 -53.00
CA ASP A 605 74.63 44.75 -52.26
C ASP A 605 73.21 45.15 -52.70
N GLU A 606 72.36 44.17 -53.03
CA GLU A 606 70.97 44.39 -53.46
C GLU A 606 70.09 44.97 -52.33
N GLU A 607 70.50 44.76 -51.07
CA GLU A 607 69.70 45.08 -49.89
C GLU A 607 70.39 46.15 -49.02
N LYS A 608 69.82 47.37 -49.04
CA LYS A 608 70.41 48.59 -48.45
C LYS A 608 69.51 49.14 -47.35
N ARG A 609 69.54 48.53 -46.17
CA ARG A 609 68.80 49.02 -45.00
C ARG A 609 69.66 49.90 -44.11
N GLU A 610 69.21 51.12 -43.86
CA GLU A 610 69.85 52.05 -42.90
C GLU A 610 69.20 51.90 -41.52
N PHE A 611 69.97 51.47 -40.51
CA PHE A 611 69.47 51.31 -39.14
C PHE A 611 69.44 52.66 -38.40
N ASN A 612 68.43 53.46 -38.70
CA ASN A 612 68.04 54.60 -37.85
C ASN A 612 67.31 54.11 -36.59
N LEU A 613 67.24 54.94 -35.53
CA LEU A 613 66.55 54.57 -34.29
C LEU A 613 65.12 54.04 -34.51
N LYS A 614 64.38 54.63 -35.46
CA LYS A 614 63.05 54.17 -35.88
C LYS A 614 63.05 52.77 -36.51
N GLU A 615 64.08 52.44 -37.30
CA GLU A 615 64.23 51.16 -37.97
C GLU A 615 64.72 50.08 -36.99
N CYS A 616 65.53 50.47 -35.98
CA CYS A 616 65.88 49.58 -34.87
C CYS A 616 64.67 49.23 -34.02
N LEU A 617 63.83 50.22 -33.67
CA LEU A 617 62.56 49.98 -32.98
C LEU A 617 61.63 49.09 -33.80
N TRP A 618 61.53 49.34 -35.11
CA TRP A 618 60.73 48.50 -36.00
C TRP A 618 61.28 47.08 -36.09
N PHE A 619 62.60 46.91 -36.27
CA PHE A 619 63.30 45.62 -36.33
C PHE A 619 63.10 44.79 -35.06
N CYS A 620 63.26 45.40 -33.88
CA CYS A 620 63.06 44.71 -32.60
C CYS A 620 61.59 44.29 -32.41
N MET A 621 60.62 45.10 -32.88
CA MET A 621 59.19 44.78 -32.76
C MET A 621 58.78 43.66 -33.72
N THR A 622 59.21 43.73 -34.98
CA THR A 622 58.90 42.70 -35.98
C THR A 622 59.62 41.39 -35.68
N SER A 623 60.80 41.43 -35.04
CA SER A 623 61.51 40.23 -34.56
C SER A 623 60.80 39.50 -33.41
N LEU A 624 59.99 40.19 -32.60
CA LEU A 624 59.15 39.55 -31.57
C LEU A 624 57.92 38.86 -32.18
N THR A 625 57.55 39.20 -33.42
CA THR A 625 56.47 38.52 -34.13
C THR A 625 57.02 37.41 -35.02
N PRO A 626 56.27 36.32 -35.28
CA PRO A 626 56.70 35.24 -36.18
C PRO A 626 56.97 35.68 -37.62
N GLN A 627 56.65 36.92 -38.00
CA GLN A 627 56.91 37.48 -39.33
C GLN A 627 58.39 37.86 -39.56
N GLY A 628 59.18 37.98 -38.49
CA GLY A 628 60.62 38.23 -38.57
C GLY A 628 61.01 39.70 -38.78
N GLY A 629 62.24 40.04 -38.38
CA GLY A 629 62.80 41.41 -38.36
C GLY A 629 63.10 42.05 -39.71
N GLY A 630 63.10 41.25 -40.79
CA GLY A 630 63.84 41.53 -42.01
C GLY A 630 65.34 41.23 -41.84
N GLU A 631 66.18 41.81 -42.68
CA GLU A 631 67.64 41.59 -42.63
C GLU A 631 68.29 42.14 -41.35
N ALA A 632 69.21 41.36 -40.79
CA ALA A 632 70.02 41.73 -39.64
C ALA A 632 71.13 42.73 -40.00
N PRO A 633 71.61 43.55 -39.05
CA PRO A 633 72.66 44.52 -39.32
C PRO A 633 73.97 43.85 -39.81
N LYS A 634 74.74 44.57 -40.63
CA LYS A 634 75.93 44.01 -41.30
C LYS A 634 77.14 43.88 -40.37
N ASN A 635 77.18 44.64 -39.27
CA ASN A 635 78.24 44.58 -38.26
C ASN A 635 78.15 43.30 -37.39
N LEU A 636 79.30 42.73 -37.04
CA LEU A 636 79.35 41.52 -36.19
C LEU A 636 78.73 41.77 -34.80
N SER A 637 78.97 42.95 -34.22
CA SER A 637 78.42 43.36 -32.93
C SER A 637 76.89 43.49 -32.94
N GLY A 638 76.30 44.05 -34.00
CA GLY A 638 74.85 44.14 -34.15
C GLY A 638 74.20 42.78 -34.42
N ARG A 639 74.87 41.88 -35.14
CA ARG A 639 74.40 40.49 -35.33
C ARG A 639 74.35 39.71 -34.03
N LEU A 640 75.33 39.90 -33.15
CA LEU A 640 75.33 39.28 -31.82
C LEU A 640 74.11 39.73 -31.02
N VAL A 641 73.84 41.04 -30.99
CA VAL A 641 72.68 41.62 -30.28
C VAL A 641 71.37 41.12 -30.89
N ALA A 642 71.29 41.01 -32.22
CA ALA A 642 70.11 40.47 -32.90
C ALA A 642 69.88 39.00 -32.58
N ALA A 643 70.94 38.18 -32.54
CA ALA A 643 70.84 36.78 -32.16
C ALA A 643 70.39 36.61 -30.70
N THR A 644 70.92 37.42 -29.77
CA THR A 644 70.47 37.42 -28.37
C THR A 644 69.01 37.86 -28.25
N TRP A 645 68.58 38.87 -29.03
CA TRP A 645 67.20 39.32 -29.06
C TRP A 645 66.25 38.26 -29.61
N TRP A 646 66.63 37.54 -30.67
CA TRP A 646 65.84 36.43 -31.20
C TRP A 646 65.69 35.29 -30.19
N LEU A 647 66.77 34.94 -29.50
CA LEU A 647 66.73 33.94 -28.44
C LEU A 647 65.82 34.39 -27.29
N PHE A 648 65.90 35.66 -26.87
CA PHE A 648 65.00 36.23 -25.88
C PHE A 648 63.53 36.18 -26.32
N GLY A 649 63.22 36.64 -27.53
CA GLY A 649 61.85 36.63 -28.08
C GLY A 649 61.27 35.22 -28.19
N PHE A 650 62.07 34.25 -28.65
CA PHE A 650 61.66 32.84 -28.73
C PHE A 650 61.32 32.27 -27.34
N ILE A 651 62.16 32.52 -26.33
CA ILE A 651 61.92 32.03 -24.96
C ILE A 651 60.65 32.65 -24.37
N ILE A 652 60.45 33.95 -24.55
CA ILE A 652 59.26 34.64 -24.01
C ILE A 652 57.97 34.12 -24.65
N ILE A 653 57.92 33.97 -25.99
CA ILE A 653 56.74 33.45 -26.67
C ILE A 653 56.46 32.00 -26.26
N ALA A 654 57.49 31.16 -26.21
CA ALA A 654 57.34 29.76 -25.79
C ALA A 654 56.88 29.63 -24.32
N SER A 655 57.39 30.49 -23.43
CA SER A 655 56.94 30.52 -22.03
C SER A 655 55.52 31.03 -21.90
N TYR A 656 55.13 32.06 -22.66
CA TYR A 656 53.76 32.58 -22.67
C TYR A 656 52.76 31.52 -23.16
N THR A 657 53.07 30.81 -24.26
CA THR A 657 52.18 29.77 -24.78
C THR A 657 52.07 28.57 -23.84
N ALA A 658 53.17 28.19 -23.17
CA ALA A 658 53.16 27.14 -22.15
C ALA A 658 52.31 27.52 -20.92
N ASN A 659 52.47 28.75 -20.40
CA ASN A 659 51.71 29.22 -19.24
C ASN A 659 50.23 29.43 -19.58
N LEU A 660 49.91 29.91 -20.78
CA LEU A 660 48.52 30.01 -21.23
C LEU A 660 47.85 28.63 -21.29
N ALA A 661 48.55 27.63 -21.84
CA ALA A 661 48.04 26.26 -21.90
C ALA A 661 47.82 25.67 -20.49
N ALA A 662 48.78 25.87 -19.58
CA ALA A 662 48.67 25.43 -18.19
C ALA A 662 47.55 26.13 -17.42
N PHE A 663 47.38 27.44 -17.61
CA PHE A 663 46.34 28.21 -16.93
C PHE A 663 44.92 27.77 -17.36
N LEU A 664 44.74 27.46 -18.64
CA LEU A 664 43.48 26.95 -19.18
C LEU A 664 43.13 25.55 -18.68
N THR A 665 44.12 24.73 -18.33
CA THR A 665 43.88 23.40 -17.75
C THR A 665 43.67 23.46 -16.24
N VAL A 666 44.41 24.31 -15.50
CA VAL A 666 44.31 24.43 -14.03
C VAL A 666 42.97 25.03 -13.59
N SER A 667 42.42 26.02 -14.30
CA SER A 667 41.12 26.60 -13.94
C SER A 667 39.93 25.63 -14.06
N ARG A 668 40.17 24.37 -14.46
CA ARG A 668 39.20 23.29 -14.57
C ARG A 668 39.19 22.35 -13.35
N LEU A 669 40.16 22.49 -12.43
CA LEU A 669 40.36 21.61 -11.28
C LEU A 669 39.94 22.21 -9.92
N ASP A 670 39.52 23.48 -9.87
CA ASP A 670 39.15 24.15 -8.62
C ASP A 670 37.68 23.89 -8.23
N THR A 671 37.34 22.62 -7.94
CA THR A 671 36.15 22.28 -7.13
C THR A 671 36.60 22.07 -5.68
N PRO A 672 36.33 22.99 -4.74
CA PRO A 672 36.93 22.94 -3.41
C PRO A 672 36.41 21.80 -2.52
N ILE A 673 35.25 21.21 -2.83
CA ILE A 673 34.65 20.13 -2.06
C ILE A 673 34.03 19.11 -3.03
N GLU A 674 34.45 17.86 -2.92
CA GLU A 674 33.86 16.72 -3.65
C GLU A 674 33.34 15.64 -2.72
N SER A 675 33.66 15.69 -1.42
CA SER A 675 33.30 14.65 -0.48
C SER A 675 32.95 15.18 0.91
N LEU A 676 32.28 14.33 1.70
CA LEU A 676 32.04 14.59 3.12
C LEU A 676 33.35 14.73 3.91
N ASP A 677 34.41 14.02 3.50
CA ASP A 677 35.73 14.12 4.13
C ASP A 677 36.35 15.49 3.93
N ASP A 678 36.23 16.07 2.73
CA ASP A 678 36.75 17.42 2.45
C ASP A 678 35.99 18.48 3.24
N LEU A 679 34.66 18.33 3.34
CA LEU A 679 33.82 19.20 4.17
C LEU A 679 34.20 19.13 5.67
N SER A 680 34.66 17.98 6.15
CA SER A 680 35.08 17.79 7.55
C SER A 680 36.43 18.40 7.90
N LYS A 681 37.34 18.54 6.92
CA LYS A 681 38.69 19.07 7.12
C LYS A 681 38.77 20.59 7.03
N GLN A 682 37.79 21.21 6.37
CA GLN A 682 37.72 22.65 6.14
C GLN A 682 36.92 23.37 7.24
N TYR A 683 37.16 24.68 7.40
CA TYR A 683 36.51 25.52 8.43
C TYR A 683 35.74 26.73 7.85
N LYS A 684 35.78 26.95 6.54
CA LYS A 684 35.22 28.13 5.87
C LYS A 684 33.71 28.00 5.63
N ILE A 685 33.27 26.80 5.23
CA ILE A 685 31.90 26.48 4.85
C ILE A 685 31.21 25.87 6.05
N GLN A 686 30.14 26.52 6.50
CA GLN A 686 29.28 25.99 7.56
C GLN A 686 28.36 24.93 6.98
N TYR A 687 27.97 23.93 7.77
CA TYR A 687 27.08 22.89 7.31
C TYR A 687 26.19 22.38 8.42
N ALA A 688 24.93 22.07 8.09
CA ALA A 688 24.01 21.43 9.02
C ALA A 688 22.81 20.78 8.28
N PRO A 689 22.29 19.65 8.79
CA PRO A 689 20.99 19.11 8.40
C PRO A 689 19.83 19.86 9.07
N VAL A 690 18.58 19.61 8.63
CA VAL A 690 17.39 20.11 9.35
C VAL A 690 17.29 19.45 10.73
N LYS A 691 16.89 20.22 11.74
CA LYS A 691 16.71 19.71 13.09
C LYS A 691 15.70 18.57 13.11
N ASN A 692 16.02 17.48 13.83
CA ASN A 692 15.20 16.27 13.92
C ASN A 692 14.91 15.58 12.56
N SER A 693 15.68 15.85 11.50
CA SER A 693 15.60 15.06 10.28
C SER A 693 16.38 13.74 10.40
N ALA A 694 16.17 12.83 9.45
CA ALA A 694 16.89 11.57 9.41
C ALA A 694 18.41 11.78 9.30
N ALA A 695 18.85 12.85 8.62
CA ALA A 695 20.25 13.26 8.55
C ALA A 695 20.77 13.75 9.91
N TYR A 696 20.01 14.56 10.66
CA TYR A 696 20.38 15.01 12.01
C TYR A 696 20.63 13.82 12.95
N ILE A 697 19.69 12.89 13.00
CA ILE A 697 19.77 11.70 13.87
C ILE A 697 20.95 10.81 13.49
N TYR A 698 21.26 10.71 12.20
CA TYR A 698 22.44 9.99 11.74
C TYR A 698 23.72 10.58 12.33
N PHE A 699 23.93 11.90 12.24
CA PHE A 699 25.12 12.56 12.78
C PHE A 699 25.17 12.52 14.30
N GLU A 700 24.04 12.70 14.97
CA GLU A 700 23.93 12.60 16.43
C GLU A 700 24.32 11.20 16.93
N ARG A 701 23.77 10.15 16.30
CA ARG A 701 24.08 8.75 16.65
C ARG A 701 25.54 8.41 16.35
N MET A 702 26.08 8.85 15.21
CA MET A 702 27.50 8.63 14.88
C MET A 702 28.43 9.32 15.89
N ALA A 703 28.15 10.57 16.26
CA ALA A 703 28.92 11.29 17.27
C ALA A 703 28.83 10.61 18.65
N HIS A 704 27.63 10.16 19.05
CA HIS A 704 27.45 9.41 20.29
C HIS A 704 28.22 8.07 20.30
N ILE A 705 28.23 7.36 19.17
CA ILE A 705 28.99 6.11 19.01
C ILE A 705 30.49 6.36 19.09
N GLU A 706 31.01 7.38 18.40
CA GLU A 706 32.44 7.76 18.49
C GLU A 706 32.84 8.13 19.92
N ALA A 707 32.03 8.95 20.61
CA ALA A 707 32.25 9.31 22.00
C ALA A 707 32.26 8.07 22.91
N ARG A 708 31.34 7.12 22.68
CA ARG A 708 31.27 5.88 23.46
C ARG A 708 32.48 4.97 23.22
N PHE A 709 32.96 4.85 21.98
CA PHE A 709 34.19 4.12 21.70
C PHE A 709 35.40 4.76 22.37
N TYR A 710 35.45 6.09 22.42
CA TYR A 710 36.49 6.82 23.14
C TYR A 710 36.45 6.54 24.65
N GLU A 711 35.27 6.54 25.27
CA GLU A 711 35.10 6.16 26.68
C GLU A 711 35.57 4.73 26.95
N ILE A 712 35.16 3.76 26.11
CA ILE A 712 35.57 2.35 26.27
C ILE A 712 37.09 2.20 26.13
N TRP A 713 37.69 2.86 25.14
CA TRP A 713 39.14 2.85 24.96
C TRP A 713 39.87 3.49 26.14
N LYS A 714 39.35 4.63 26.64
CA LYS A 714 39.87 5.32 27.82
C LYS A 714 39.80 4.42 29.06
N ASP A 715 38.66 3.79 29.30
CA ASP A 715 38.46 2.89 30.45
C ASP A 715 39.37 1.67 30.33
N MET A 716 39.54 1.10 29.13
CA MET A 716 40.42 -0.05 28.89
C MET A 716 41.90 0.29 29.10
N SER A 717 42.34 1.46 28.67
CA SER A 717 43.73 1.91 28.77
C SER A 717 44.10 2.43 30.17
N LEU A 718 43.14 3.03 30.88
CA LEU A 718 43.30 3.56 32.24
C LEU A 718 42.81 2.61 33.33
N ASN A 719 42.53 1.34 33.01
CA ASN A 719 42.06 0.40 34.01
C ASN A 719 43.16 0.02 35.01
N ASP A 720 43.08 0.56 36.21
CA ASP A 720 44.01 0.28 37.31
C ASP A 720 43.90 -1.16 37.85
N SER A 721 42.81 -1.88 37.55
CA SER A 721 42.63 -3.27 38.01
C SER A 721 43.41 -4.31 37.18
N LEU A 722 43.98 -3.92 36.03
CA LEU A 722 44.75 -4.82 35.17
C LEU A 722 46.17 -5.08 35.70
N SER A 723 46.75 -6.23 35.36
CA SER A 723 48.16 -6.52 35.67
C SER A 723 49.10 -5.57 34.92
N GLU A 724 50.30 -5.29 35.47
CA GLU A 724 51.26 -4.37 34.85
C GLU A 724 51.63 -4.77 33.41
N VAL A 725 51.70 -6.07 33.13
CA VAL A 725 52.01 -6.63 31.80
C VAL A 725 50.87 -6.41 30.81
N GLU A 726 49.62 -6.60 31.24
CA GLU A 726 48.44 -6.35 30.39
C GLU A 726 48.26 -4.87 30.12
N ARG A 727 48.46 -4.03 31.13
CA ARG A 727 48.43 -2.57 30.99
C ARG A 727 49.48 -2.09 29.99
N ALA A 728 50.70 -2.61 30.04
CA ALA A 728 51.76 -2.26 29.09
C ALA A 728 51.40 -2.65 27.65
N LYS A 729 50.63 -3.74 27.42
CA LYS A 729 50.17 -4.13 26.07
C LYS A 729 49.09 -3.19 25.52
N LEU A 730 48.36 -2.49 26.38
CA LEU A 730 47.26 -1.59 26.02
C LEU A 730 47.66 -0.11 26.04
N ALA A 731 48.88 0.22 26.48
CA ALA A 731 49.41 1.57 26.56
C ALA A 731 49.75 2.10 25.15
N VAL A 732 48.77 2.75 24.52
CA VAL A 732 48.92 3.45 23.23
C VAL A 732 48.68 4.95 23.48
N TRP A 733 49.53 5.81 22.91
CA TRP A 733 49.48 7.27 23.13
C TRP A 733 48.36 7.97 22.34
N GLU A 734 47.84 7.34 21.30
CA GLU A 734 46.84 7.90 20.41
C GLU A 734 45.61 7.00 20.32
N TYR A 735 44.43 7.63 20.31
CA TYR A 735 43.18 6.93 20.08
C TYR A 735 43.13 6.43 18.62
N PRO A 736 42.92 5.13 18.37
CA PRO A 736 43.10 4.55 17.04
C PRO A 736 41.96 4.81 16.05
N VAL A 737 40.86 5.43 16.49
CA VAL A 737 39.67 5.71 15.65
C VAL A 737 39.55 7.22 15.43
N SER A 738 39.19 7.66 14.23
CA SER A 738 39.00 9.09 13.93
C SER A 738 37.82 9.68 14.72
N ASP A 739 37.97 10.91 15.21
CA ASP A 739 36.92 11.70 15.88
C ASP A 739 36.14 12.59 14.90
N LYS A 740 35.91 12.07 13.68
CA LYS A 740 35.37 12.81 12.55
C LYS A 740 33.95 13.30 12.84
N TYR A 741 33.03 12.41 13.18
CA TYR A 741 31.62 12.76 13.35
C TYR A 741 31.38 13.60 14.60
N THR A 742 32.18 13.41 15.65
CA THR A 742 32.15 14.21 16.88
C THR A 742 32.49 15.67 16.59
N LYS A 743 33.58 15.91 15.87
CA LYS A 743 33.99 17.27 15.42
C LYS A 743 32.97 17.87 14.46
N MET A 744 32.50 17.10 13.49
CA MET A 744 31.48 17.57 12.55
C MET A 744 30.19 17.97 13.26
N PHE A 745 29.70 17.16 14.19
CA PHE A 745 28.47 17.45 14.92
C PHE A 745 28.62 18.66 15.84
N GLN A 746 29.80 18.88 16.42
CA GLN A 746 30.11 20.11 17.13
C GLN A 746 30.09 21.33 16.20
N ALA A 747 30.71 21.26 15.02
CA ALA A 747 30.67 22.32 14.02
C ALA A 747 29.24 22.62 13.54
N MET A 748 28.41 21.60 13.38
CA MET A 748 26.98 21.75 13.06
C MET A 748 26.21 22.48 14.18
N LYS A 749 26.51 22.16 15.45
CA LYS A 749 25.91 22.87 16.60
C LYS A 749 26.31 24.35 16.60
N GLU A 750 27.57 24.66 16.30
CA GLU A 750 28.08 26.03 16.20
C GLU A 750 27.44 26.80 15.02
N ALA A 751 27.14 26.11 13.90
CA ALA A 751 26.46 26.67 12.74
C ALA A 751 24.93 26.89 12.94
N ASN A 752 24.36 26.32 14.00
CA ASN A 752 22.92 26.24 14.31
C ASN A 752 22.08 25.51 13.23
N PHE A 753 21.25 24.56 13.66
CA PHE A 753 20.42 23.76 12.77
C PHE A 753 19.22 24.56 12.21
N PRO A 754 18.94 24.54 10.89
CA PRO A 754 17.71 25.09 10.33
C PRO A 754 16.47 24.31 10.83
N ALA A 755 15.34 25.00 11.00
CA ALA A 755 14.10 24.39 11.49
C ALA A 755 13.35 23.63 10.38
N ASN A 756 13.31 24.18 9.17
CA ASN A 756 12.60 23.63 8.02
C ASN A 756 13.49 23.61 6.76
N VAL A 757 13.09 22.81 5.76
CA VAL A 757 13.80 22.70 4.47
C VAL A 757 13.88 24.05 3.75
N GLU A 758 12.82 24.87 3.80
CA GLU A 758 12.80 26.19 3.16
C GLU A 758 13.80 27.16 3.81
N GLU A 759 14.01 27.07 5.12
CA GLU A 759 15.00 27.87 5.83
C GLU A 759 16.42 27.45 5.40
N ALA A 760 16.66 26.14 5.29
CA ALA A 760 17.94 25.60 4.82
C ALA A 760 18.27 26.09 3.41
N ILE A 761 17.31 26.04 2.48
CA ILE A 761 17.48 26.54 1.10
C ILE A 761 17.80 28.04 1.10
N ARG A 762 17.06 28.85 1.89
CA ARG A 762 17.35 30.29 2.00
C ARG A 762 18.75 30.55 2.53
N ARG A 763 19.28 29.73 3.44
CA ARG A 763 20.67 29.85 3.92
C ARG A 763 21.68 29.50 2.84
N VAL A 764 21.47 28.43 2.07
CA VAL A 764 22.37 28.06 0.95
C VAL A 764 22.41 29.16 -0.11
N LEU A 765 21.27 29.79 -0.41
CA LEU A 765 21.16 30.82 -1.45
C LEU A 765 21.63 32.22 -1.01
N ARG A 766 21.97 32.45 0.26
CA ARG A 766 22.45 33.76 0.74
C ARG A 766 23.82 34.06 0.13
N LEU A 767 23.85 35.00 -0.81
CA LEU A 767 25.06 35.51 -1.47
C LEU A 767 25.79 36.59 -0.64
N ASP A 768 25.11 37.21 0.33
CA ASP A 768 25.60 38.42 1.03
C ASP A 768 26.46 38.13 2.27
N SER A 769 26.54 36.88 2.74
CA SER A 769 27.33 36.50 3.91
C SER A 769 28.71 36.01 3.52
N ASN A 770 29.76 36.49 4.21
CA ASN A 770 31.12 35.92 4.16
C ASN A 770 31.18 34.42 4.53
N ASN A 771 30.07 33.86 5.02
CA ASN A 771 29.94 32.46 5.42
C ASN A 771 29.12 31.71 4.38
N GLU A 772 29.79 30.85 3.61
CA GLU A 772 29.17 29.87 2.72
C GLU A 772 28.50 28.77 3.56
N PHE A 773 27.32 28.28 3.13
CA PHE A 773 26.57 27.24 3.86
C PHE A 773 26.27 26.04 2.94
N ALA A 774 26.53 24.83 3.45
CA ALA A 774 26.24 23.57 2.79
C ALA A 774 25.13 22.82 3.54
N TYR A 775 24.12 22.37 2.82
CA TYR A 775 22.96 21.68 3.37
C TYR A 775 23.10 20.17 3.18
N ILE A 776 22.88 19.38 4.23
CA ILE A 776 23.01 17.92 4.18
C ILE A 776 21.64 17.30 4.43
N GLU A 777 21.16 16.48 3.49
CA GLU A 777 19.87 15.80 3.58
C GLU A 777 19.85 14.56 2.69
N ASP A 778 18.73 13.86 2.67
CA ASP A 778 18.45 12.73 1.78
C ASP A 778 18.67 13.11 0.30
N ALA A 779 19.37 12.25 -0.45
CA ALA A 779 19.80 12.53 -1.81
C ALA A 779 18.62 12.70 -2.77
N SER A 780 17.52 12.01 -2.51
CA SER A 780 16.28 12.19 -3.28
C SER A 780 15.73 13.62 -3.14
N THR A 781 15.72 14.16 -1.93
CA THR A 781 15.30 15.54 -1.63
C THR A 781 16.22 16.56 -2.29
N ILE A 782 17.54 16.38 -2.12
CA ILE A 782 18.54 17.28 -2.73
C ILE A 782 18.44 17.27 -4.26
N LYS A 783 18.26 16.08 -4.86
CA LYS A 783 18.07 15.94 -6.30
C LYS A 783 16.82 16.65 -6.80
N TYR A 784 15.71 16.57 -6.06
CA TYR A 784 14.48 17.28 -6.41
C TYR A 784 14.65 18.79 -6.31
N LEU A 785 15.36 19.27 -5.29
CA LEU A 785 15.66 20.69 -5.11
C LEU A 785 16.61 21.23 -6.18
N ALA A 786 17.64 20.49 -6.58
CA ALA A 786 18.53 20.87 -7.68
C ALA A 786 17.83 20.85 -9.05
N MET A 787 16.82 20.00 -9.20
CA MET A 787 16.00 19.91 -10.40
C MET A 787 14.98 21.05 -10.55
N THR A 788 14.51 21.58 -9.42
CA THR A 788 13.54 22.70 -9.37
C THR A 788 14.23 24.08 -9.25
N ASN A 789 15.49 24.10 -8.79
CA ASN A 789 16.30 25.31 -8.66
C ASN A 789 17.70 25.12 -9.26
N CYS A 790 17.99 25.85 -10.34
CA CYS A 790 19.27 25.75 -11.06
C CYS A 790 20.46 26.44 -10.37
N ASP A 791 20.24 27.21 -9.30
CA ASP A 791 21.31 27.88 -8.55
C ASP A 791 21.99 26.95 -7.54
N VAL A 792 21.42 25.78 -7.24
CA VAL A 792 22.01 24.79 -6.31
C VAL A 792 22.50 23.56 -7.07
N MET A 793 23.49 22.89 -6.51
CA MET A 793 24.04 21.65 -7.06
C MET A 793 24.23 20.60 -5.96
N GLN A 794 24.09 19.33 -6.33
CA GLN A 794 24.47 18.20 -5.50
C GLN A 794 25.99 18.03 -5.57
N VAL A 795 26.62 17.80 -4.42
CA VAL A 795 28.07 17.65 -4.31
C VAL A 795 28.43 16.32 -3.68
N GLY A 796 29.32 15.60 -4.35
CA GLY A 796 29.90 14.35 -3.90
C GLY A 796 28.99 13.14 -4.01
N GLU A 797 29.53 12.00 -3.58
CA GLU A 797 28.79 10.74 -3.59
C GLU A 797 27.83 10.61 -2.41
N GLU A 798 26.74 9.90 -2.64
CA GLU A 798 25.79 9.54 -1.59
C GLU A 798 26.44 8.58 -0.58
N PHE A 799 26.36 8.91 0.72
CA PHE A 799 26.86 8.09 1.82
C PHE A 799 25.71 7.56 2.69
N SER A 800 25.95 6.49 3.46
CA SER A 800 24.91 5.82 4.26
C SER A 800 23.67 5.42 3.44
N ARG A 801 23.89 4.79 2.27
CA ARG A 801 22.80 4.41 1.36
C ARG A 801 21.90 3.33 1.97
N LYS A 802 20.59 3.56 1.94
CA LYS A 802 19.55 2.66 2.46
C LYS A 802 18.38 2.57 1.48
N PRO A 803 17.69 1.42 1.40
CA PRO A 803 16.54 1.28 0.53
C PRO A 803 15.28 1.92 1.13
N TYR A 804 14.38 2.40 0.28
CA TYR A 804 12.98 2.66 0.66
C TYR A 804 12.13 1.42 0.43
N ALA A 805 11.27 1.12 1.41
CA ALA A 805 10.29 0.05 1.31
C ALA A 805 8.96 0.49 1.93
N ILE A 806 7.89 -0.20 1.56
CA ILE A 806 6.59 -0.03 2.18
C ILE A 806 6.62 -0.79 3.51
N ALA A 807 6.10 -0.19 4.58
CA ALA A 807 5.95 -0.88 5.86
C ALA A 807 4.49 -1.30 6.04
N VAL A 808 4.29 -2.49 6.59
CA VAL A 808 2.98 -3.07 6.93
C VAL A 808 3.00 -3.52 8.40
N GLN A 809 1.82 -3.75 8.96
CA GLN A 809 1.71 -4.31 10.30
C GLN A 809 2.49 -5.63 10.41
N GLN A 810 3.12 -5.85 11.57
CA GLN A 810 3.89 -7.05 11.85
C GLN A 810 3.03 -8.31 11.75
N GLY A 811 3.47 -9.30 10.97
CA GLY A 811 2.75 -10.55 10.73
C GLY A 811 1.60 -10.46 9.73
N SER A 812 1.41 -9.31 9.06
CA SER A 812 0.32 -9.12 8.09
C SER A 812 0.55 -9.92 6.80
N PRO A 813 -0.49 -10.59 6.25
CA PRO A 813 -0.40 -11.27 4.95
C PRO A 813 -0.16 -10.29 3.78
N LEU A 814 -0.38 -8.99 3.99
CA LEU A 814 -0.10 -7.94 3.01
C LEU A 814 1.34 -7.91 2.55
N LYS A 815 2.29 -8.29 3.43
CA LYS A 815 3.72 -8.32 3.12
C LYS A 815 3.99 -9.14 1.86
N GLU A 816 3.51 -10.39 1.83
CA GLU A 816 3.75 -11.29 0.69
C GLU A 816 2.96 -10.87 -0.56
N GLN A 817 1.73 -10.39 -0.39
CA GLN A 817 0.93 -9.88 -1.51
C GLN A 817 1.61 -8.69 -2.20
N PHE A 818 2.13 -7.74 -1.42
CA PHE A 818 2.81 -6.56 -1.94
C PHE A 818 4.19 -6.91 -2.49
N ASN A 819 4.92 -7.84 -1.86
CA ASN A 819 6.19 -8.34 -2.39
C ASN A 819 6.01 -8.89 -3.81
N ASN A 820 5.03 -9.76 -4.00
CA ASN A 820 4.74 -10.35 -5.32
C ASN A 820 4.33 -9.27 -6.32
N ALA A 821 3.48 -8.31 -5.94
CA ALA A 821 3.09 -7.21 -6.81
C ALA A 821 4.28 -6.32 -7.23
N ILE A 822 5.13 -5.91 -6.29
CA ILE A 822 6.31 -5.08 -6.57
C ILE A 822 7.29 -5.83 -7.49
N LEU A 823 7.53 -7.12 -7.27
CA LEU A 823 8.37 -7.94 -8.14
C LEU A 823 7.80 -8.04 -9.56
N ILE A 824 6.48 -8.16 -9.71
CA ILE A 824 5.82 -8.13 -11.03
C ILE A 824 6.02 -6.76 -11.71
N LEU A 825 5.89 -5.65 -10.97
CA LEU A 825 6.12 -4.30 -11.50
C LEU A 825 7.57 -4.07 -11.92
N LEU A 826 8.52 -4.64 -11.18
CA LEU A 826 9.95 -4.59 -11.47
C LEU A 826 10.27 -5.39 -12.75
N ASN A 827 9.76 -6.63 -12.86
CA ASN A 827 9.91 -7.47 -14.05
C ASN A 827 9.30 -6.82 -15.31
N LYS A 828 8.19 -6.09 -15.16
CA LYS A 828 7.53 -5.34 -16.26
C LYS A 828 8.18 -3.97 -16.55
N ARG A 829 9.26 -3.59 -15.85
CA ARG A 829 9.90 -2.25 -15.90
C ARG A 829 8.92 -1.09 -15.70
N LYS A 830 7.82 -1.31 -14.95
CA LYS A 830 6.86 -0.24 -14.64
C LYS A 830 7.46 0.76 -13.65
N LEU A 831 8.24 0.29 -12.67
CA LEU A 831 8.94 1.15 -11.70
C LEU A 831 9.90 2.14 -12.38
N GLU A 832 10.66 1.69 -13.38
CA GLU A 832 11.54 2.56 -14.19
C GLU A 832 10.74 3.64 -14.93
N LYS A 833 9.58 3.29 -15.51
CA LYS A 833 8.70 4.26 -16.19
C LYS A 833 8.14 5.29 -15.23
N LEU A 834 7.74 4.89 -14.02
CA LEU A 834 7.30 5.79 -12.96
C LEU A 834 8.45 6.71 -12.53
N LYS A 835 9.66 6.17 -12.36
CA LYS A 835 10.85 6.97 -12.01
C LYS A 835 11.13 8.02 -13.10
N ASP A 836 11.09 7.62 -14.37
CA ASP A 836 11.28 8.54 -15.50
C ASP A 836 10.18 9.62 -15.58
N LYS A 837 8.92 9.29 -15.22
CA LYS A 837 7.82 10.26 -15.13
C LYS A 837 8.14 11.35 -14.10
N TRP A 838 8.56 10.97 -12.89
CA TRP A 838 8.74 11.89 -11.77
C TRP A 838 10.10 12.59 -11.70
N TRP A 839 11.14 12.06 -12.36
CA TRP A 839 12.48 12.67 -12.35
C TRP A 839 12.90 13.27 -13.69
N LYS A 840 12.60 12.64 -14.83
CA LYS A 840 13.03 13.16 -16.14
C LYS A 840 11.99 14.08 -16.76
N ARG A 841 10.71 13.69 -16.71
CA ARG A 841 9.56 14.33 -17.37
C ARG A 841 8.67 15.13 -16.42
N ASN A 842 9.16 15.45 -15.22
CA ASN A 842 8.37 16.17 -14.23
C ASN A 842 8.05 17.59 -14.76
N PRO A 843 6.78 18.05 -14.68
CA PRO A 843 6.42 19.41 -15.07
C PRO A 843 7.14 20.52 -14.28
N GLU A 844 7.54 20.25 -13.03
CA GLU A 844 8.23 21.24 -12.17
C GLU A 844 9.73 21.32 -12.46
N ARG A 845 10.25 20.46 -13.34
CA ARG A 845 11.66 20.48 -13.74
C ARG A 845 11.98 21.79 -14.47
N LYS A 846 12.96 22.53 -13.98
CA LYS A 846 13.54 23.63 -14.75
C LYS A 846 14.60 23.09 -15.71
N ASP A 847 14.66 23.68 -16.90
CA ASP A 847 15.72 23.38 -17.86
C ASP A 847 17.00 24.09 -17.42
N CYS A 848 17.79 23.41 -16.60
CA CYS A 848 19.10 23.88 -16.19
C CYS A 848 20.13 23.42 -17.24
N GLY A 849 20.91 24.35 -17.79
CA GLY A 849 22.00 24.03 -18.73
C GLY A 849 22.92 22.95 -18.15
N LYS A 850 23.31 21.98 -18.97
CA LYS A 850 24.10 20.81 -18.54
C LYS A 850 25.44 21.25 -17.98
N GLU A 851 25.91 20.58 -16.92
CA GLU A 851 27.25 20.82 -16.33
C GLU A 851 28.36 20.62 -17.37
N ASP A 852 28.14 19.73 -18.34
CA ASP A 852 29.07 19.46 -19.45
C ASP A 852 29.21 20.63 -20.44
N GLU A 853 28.30 21.60 -20.49
CA GLU A 853 28.46 22.78 -21.36
C GLU A 853 29.55 23.75 -20.85
N GLN A 854 30.03 23.59 -19.62
CA GLN A 854 31.26 24.25 -19.16
C GLN A 854 32.54 23.56 -19.66
N SER A 855 32.44 22.34 -20.21
CA SER A 855 33.56 21.64 -20.86
C SER A 855 33.79 22.08 -22.31
N ASP A 856 32.85 22.85 -22.89
CA ASP A 856 32.90 23.30 -24.28
C ASP A 856 33.84 24.52 -24.45
N GLY A 857 35.11 24.22 -24.69
CA GLY A 857 36.06 25.15 -25.33
C GLY A 857 36.35 26.47 -24.62
N ILE A 858 37.12 27.34 -25.26
CA ILE A 858 37.35 28.70 -24.75
C ILE A 858 36.15 29.55 -25.18
N SER A 859 35.30 29.96 -24.24
CA SER A 859 34.18 30.86 -24.51
C SER A 859 34.67 32.16 -25.18
N ILE A 860 33.90 32.65 -26.18
CA ILE A 860 34.20 33.91 -26.89
C ILE A 860 34.33 35.11 -25.94
N HIS A 861 33.63 35.06 -24.79
CA HIS A 861 33.74 36.09 -23.76
C HIS A 861 35.15 36.17 -23.15
N ASN A 862 35.90 35.07 -23.08
CA ASN A 862 37.26 35.08 -22.52
C ASN A 862 38.33 35.55 -23.53
N ILE A 863 38.06 35.48 -24.84
CA ILE A 863 38.96 35.95 -25.92
C ILE A 863 38.53 37.33 -26.46
N GLY A 864 37.34 37.82 -26.08
CA GLY A 864 36.74 39.06 -26.60
C GLY A 864 37.67 40.28 -26.58
N GLY A 865 38.54 40.42 -25.58
CA GLY A 865 39.50 41.53 -25.49
C GLY A 865 40.49 41.60 -26.66
N VAL A 866 40.85 40.47 -27.28
CA VAL A 866 41.73 40.46 -28.46
C VAL A 866 41.06 41.16 -29.65
N PHE A 867 39.77 40.91 -29.87
CA PHE A 867 39.00 41.56 -30.93
C PHE A 867 38.86 43.07 -30.69
N VAL A 868 38.66 43.48 -29.44
CA VAL A 868 38.59 44.91 -29.06
C VAL A 868 39.90 45.61 -29.40
N VAL A 869 41.06 45.01 -29.10
CA VAL A 869 42.38 45.59 -29.43
C VAL A 869 42.57 45.75 -30.93
N ILE A 870 42.12 44.78 -31.75
CA ILE A 870 42.18 44.87 -33.22
C ILE A 870 41.35 46.06 -33.73
N PHE A 871 40.11 46.22 -33.25
CA PHE A 871 39.27 47.35 -33.66
C PHE A 871 39.86 48.70 -33.27
N VAL A 872 40.41 48.80 -32.05
CA VAL A 872 41.10 50.01 -31.59
C VAL A 872 42.32 50.31 -32.47
N GLY A 873 43.09 49.28 -32.86
CA GLY A 873 44.23 49.42 -33.77
C GLY A 873 43.84 49.95 -35.15
N ILE A 874 42.75 49.44 -35.74
CA ILE A 874 42.21 49.92 -37.02
C ILE A 874 41.77 51.39 -36.90
N ALA A 875 41.07 51.74 -35.82
CA ALA A 875 40.64 53.11 -35.58
C ALA A 875 41.84 54.07 -35.46
N PHE A 876 42.89 53.69 -34.72
CA PHE A 876 44.13 54.47 -34.66
C PHE A 876 44.80 54.61 -36.02
N ALA A 877 44.86 53.55 -36.83
CA ALA A 877 45.42 53.63 -38.18
C ALA A 877 44.64 54.63 -39.05
N CYS A 878 43.31 54.59 -39.04
CA CYS A 878 42.47 55.56 -39.74
C CYS A 878 42.69 57.00 -39.24
N LEU A 879 42.81 57.20 -37.93
CA LEU A 879 43.10 58.52 -37.34
C LEU A 879 44.49 59.03 -37.74
N THR A 880 45.51 58.16 -37.76
CA THR A 880 46.86 58.55 -38.20
C THR A 880 46.89 58.93 -39.67
N LEU A 881 46.16 58.22 -40.54
CA LEU A 881 46.02 58.58 -41.95
C LEU A 881 45.27 59.91 -42.12
N ALA A 882 44.21 60.15 -41.35
CA ALA A 882 43.51 61.43 -41.35
C ALA A 882 44.42 62.57 -40.88
N PHE A 883 45.22 62.34 -39.85
CA PHE A 883 46.21 63.29 -39.35
C PHE A 883 47.33 63.55 -40.37
N GLU A 884 47.86 62.51 -41.01
CA GLU A 884 48.88 62.63 -42.06
C GLU A 884 48.34 63.42 -43.25
N TYR A 885 47.11 63.14 -43.69
CA TYR A 885 46.44 63.87 -44.75
C TYR A 885 46.23 65.35 -44.38
N TRP A 886 45.77 65.61 -43.15
CA TRP A 886 45.58 66.96 -42.64
C TRP A 886 46.90 67.73 -42.54
N TRP A 887 47.93 67.12 -41.98
CA TRP A 887 49.27 67.68 -41.83
C TRP A 887 49.96 67.93 -43.17
N TYR A 888 49.80 67.02 -44.14
CA TYR A 888 50.34 67.19 -45.50
C TYR A 888 49.63 68.33 -46.24
N ARG A 889 48.31 68.48 -46.07
CA ARG A 889 47.50 69.50 -46.75
C ARG A 889 47.69 70.91 -46.18
N TYR A 890 48.00 71.05 -44.88
CA TYR A 890 48.19 72.35 -44.22
C TYR A 890 49.65 72.75 -43.98
N ARG A 891 50.64 71.94 -44.38
CA ARG A 891 52.06 72.38 -44.36
C ARG A 891 52.33 73.45 -45.44
N PRO A 892 52.87 74.64 -45.08
CA PRO A 892 53.32 75.60 -46.08
C PRO A 892 54.55 75.05 -46.84
N LYS A 893 54.45 74.97 -48.18
CA LYS A 893 55.57 74.60 -49.06
C LYS A 893 56.60 75.73 -49.04
N ILE A 894 57.78 75.49 -48.44
CA ILE A 894 58.93 76.39 -48.59
C ILE A 894 59.45 76.28 -50.03
N VAL A 895 59.22 77.33 -50.81
CA VAL A 895 59.84 77.58 -52.12
C VAL A 895 61.32 77.93 -51.89
N LYS A 896 62.26 77.09 -52.33
CA LYS A 896 63.67 77.47 -52.45
C LYS A 896 63.92 78.01 -53.86
N ALA A 897 64.22 79.31 -53.95
CA ALA A 897 64.64 79.97 -55.19
C ALA A 897 65.90 80.83 -54.98
N SER A 898 66.89 80.64 -55.89
CA SER A 898 67.94 81.58 -56.36
C SER A 898 69.14 81.90 -55.43
N ARG A 899 70.40 82.13 -55.86
CA ARG A 899 71.08 82.37 -57.18
C ARG A 899 72.64 82.42 -56.95
N GLN A 900 73.50 81.81 -57.79
CA GLN A 900 74.33 82.35 -58.91
C GLN A 900 75.74 82.94 -58.60
N ILE A 901 76.78 82.45 -59.31
CA ILE A 901 77.86 83.17 -60.07
C ILE A 901 78.37 82.16 -61.15
N ALA A 902 78.05 82.23 -62.45
CA ALA A 902 78.49 83.09 -63.58
C ALA A 902 79.89 82.74 -64.18
N SER A 903 79.92 82.03 -65.34
CA SER A 903 80.63 82.39 -66.60
C SER A 903 80.58 81.27 -67.66
N THR A 904 79.99 81.57 -68.83
CA THR A 904 80.03 80.87 -70.13
C THR A 904 81.32 81.25 -70.92
N PRO A 905 81.61 80.77 -72.16
CA PRO A 905 81.01 79.72 -73.01
C PRO A 905 82.04 78.69 -73.59
N ASN A 906 81.69 77.52 -74.14
CA ASN A 906 81.14 77.30 -75.49
C ASN A 906 80.96 75.78 -75.73
N GLY A 907 79.87 75.36 -76.40
CA GLY A 907 79.85 74.06 -77.08
C GLY A 907 78.52 73.29 -77.11
N LYS A 908 77.83 73.37 -78.26
CA LYS A 908 76.95 72.36 -78.91
C LYS A 908 75.48 72.22 -78.47
N ALA A 909 74.62 72.67 -79.38
CA ALA A 909 73.23 72.24 -79.60
C ALA A 909 73.16 70.71 -79.90
N GLY A 910 72.08 69.96 -79.70
CA GLY A 910 70.73 70.22 -79.19
C GLY A 910 69.76 69.11 -79.67
N LYS A 911 68.84 68.69 -78.77
CA LYS A 911 67.54 67.98 -79.01
C LYS A 911 67.61 66.50 -79.46
N ALA A 912 66.73 65.56 -79.10
CA ALA A 912 65.38 65.58 -78.51
C ALA A 912 65.03 64.24 -77.79
N VAL A 913 64.13 64.29 -76.81
CA VAL A 913 63.41 63.14 -76.21
C VAL A 913 61.95 63.15 -76.72
N ARG A 914 61.38 61.98 -77.01
CA ARG A 914 59.93 61.76 -77.17
C ARG A 914 59.42 60.69 -76.17
N PRO A 915 58.17 60.77 -75.68
CA PRO A 915 57.62 59.93 -74.59
C PRO A 915 56.68 58.83 -75.10
N ILE A 916 56.14 57.96 -74.22
CA ILE A 916 54.76 57.38 -74.28
C ILE A 916 54.32 56.77 -72.93
N ARG A 917 53.00 56.89 -72.68
CA ARG A 917 52.15 56.52 -71.53
C ARG A 917 51.87 55.02 -71.37
N PHE A 918 51.33 54.63 -70.21
CA PHE A 918 50.41 53.48 -70.10
C PHE A 918 49.15 53.78 -69.26
N ASN A 919 48.03 53.26 -69.75
CA ASN A 919 46.64 53.38 -69.29
C ASN A 919 46.22 52.06 -68.62
N LEU A 920 45.40 52.10 -67.56
CA LEU A 920 44.87 50.94 -66.86
C LEU A 920 43.45 50.60 -67.32
N GLN A 921 43.18 49.31 -67.57
CA GLN A 921 41.85 48.70 -67.54
C GLN A 921 41.95 47.34 -66.80
N PRO A 922 40.93 46.92 -66.03
CA PRO A 922 40.94 45.65 -65.31
C PRO A 922 40.37 44.50 -66.15
N ALA A 923 40.79 43.27 -65.86
CA ALA A 923 40.32 42.04 -66.51
C ALA A 923 39.97 40.94 -65.47
N PRO A 924 39.12 39.96 -65.83
CA PRO A 924 38.16 39.30 -64.93
C PRO A 924 38.63 37.94 -64.36
N THR A 925 37.95 37.50 -63.32
CA THR A 925 38.13 36.19 -62.66
C THR A 925 37.52 35.05 -63.49
N HIS A 926 38.35 34.11 -63.93
CA HIS A 926 37.93 32.75 -64.29
C HIS A 926 38.61 31.74 -63.38
N GLY A 927 37.82 30.77 -62.90
CA GLY A 927 38.17 29.85 -61.83
C GLY A 927 39.22 28.81 -62.19
N PHE A 928 39.86 28.29 -61.15
CA PHE A 928 40.64 27.06 -61.19
C PHE A 928 40.25 26.13 -60.02
N GLN A 929 40.28 24.84 -60.36
CA GLN A 929 39.71 23.68 -59.67
C GLN A 929 40.24 23.41 -58.27
N ALA A 930 39.36 22.80 -57.47
CA ALA A 930 39.71 22.12 -56.22
C ALA A 930 40.65 20.93 -56.47
N THR A 931 41.81 20.94 -55.82
CA THR A 931 42.64 19.74 -55.62
C THR A 931 42.57 19.30 -54.16
N ARG A 932 42.01 18.09 -53.99
CA ARG A 932 41.98 17.32 -52.74
C ARG A 932 43.36 17.21 -52.11
N PHE A 933 43.50 17.71 -50.88
CA PHE A 933 44.51 17.19 -49.95
C PHE A 933 43.87 16.10 -49.09
N LYS A 934 44.39 14.88 -49.21
CA LYS A 934 44.08 13.75 -48.31
C LYS A 934 44.74 14.02 -46.95
N SER A 935 43.96 13.89 -45.90
CA SER A 935 44.45 13.71 -44.53
C SER A 935 45.21 12.39 -44.42
N ARG A 936 46.40 12.45 -43.81
CA ARG A 936 46.96 11.37 -43.01
C ARG A 936 47.18 11.97 -41.63
N PHE A 937 46.19 11.79 -40.77
CA PHE A 937 46.29 11.51 -39.35
C PHE A 937 44.96 10.87 -38.94
#